data_AF-A0A9J7IT97-F1
#
_entry.id   AF-A0A9J7IT97-F1
#
_cell.length_a   1.000
_cell.length_b   1.000
_cell.length_c   1.000
_cell.angle_alpha   90.00
_cell.angle_beta   90.00
_cell.angle_gamma   90.00
#
_symmetry.space_group_name_H-M   'P 1'
#
loop_
_entity.id
_entity.type
_entity.pdbx_description
1 polymer ?
#
loop_
_entity_poly.entity_id
_entity_poly.type
_entity_poly.pdbx_seq_one_letter_code
_entity_poly.pdbx_strand_id
1 'polypeptide(L)'
;MHSRSRRIIGLVEINSKNEQQQNFESESVILNPESPLPASCTFNESDWNNLKELVDEELSSDRNLVQEELHSFNIPSVRPCNSLIIEESPEQSSSVIMDSRETTPVPSPKLNFGSPIPSTSPPRNEVQEPVPSEQLGENYVEPTPSVDSYITVSECNSPCSSIGNKRKRTFKTNPGKKRSSCPEKWIDNKRKHLLNSGQQYVSRNGNIKNKKELRPVCSSSCKMKCSEKFDTDIRKNIFNKFWELADHTRQWEFINNFTEKNNKKRITTEGPSRRQFTTKYFLPIPADNTLITRQQVCLKTFLNTFCITDQFVRTAHSKLSQEGITLTDNRGKHSNHPNVVDTAMVKSVCDHVASFQPVESHYTRKDTTKLYLDNNLNMNRMFSLYKEWDQFSTYSNPAQTLRQYRDIINANMNVGFFIPKKDICDKCHSYSNNTSPTEEQIQAHNKHLENKTIAREIKNNDKEQAIKSPDTVCATFDFQKILNCPHGDVGLFYYKRKLSIFNFTVFDLGLKEGTCYMWTECTGKRGANEVSSCLMHFVNIKVAGGAKKFLFWSDNCAGQNRNRVVYSFYMYISKRYGIDITHRFMEQGHTQNEGDSVHALIERESKRKLIYTPDQWYALVRWAKAEGRPYNVVEVTKSDLYDFKFLLDDKNWKKDNRNEIVKWNSIKEINVRKEEPNSLYFKYDLKGEYFYINTTVETRSRKKRKDQPTDLKNIYLESLAIPEAKYKDLISLCRSGAIPREYHRFYESLKYSTVAESSINDNECDE
;
A
#
# COMPACT_ATOMS: atom_id res chain seq x y z
N MET A 1 44.48 -16.67 21.80
CA MET A 1 45.02 -16.61 20.42
C MET A 1 43.87 -16.18 19.51
N HIS A 2 43.91 -15.01 18.85
CA HIS A 2 44.69 -14.65 17.64
C HIS A 2 44.19 -15.35 16.35
N SER A 3 44.08 -14.70 15.17
CA SER A 3 43.97 -13.26 14.84
C SER A 3 43.76 -13.04 13.32
N ARG A 4 43.19 -11.89 12.91
CA ARG A 4 43.41 -11.21 11.58
C ARG A 4 42.83 -11.94 10.33
N SER A 5 42.65 -11.30 9.16
CA SER A 5 43.00 -9.91 8.74
C SER A 5 42.02 -9.28 7.72
N ARG A 6 42.20 -7.98 7.43
CA ARG A 6 41.53 -7.18 6.38
C ARG A 6 42.51 -6.78 5.26
N ARG A 7 41.99 -6.44 4.07
CA ARG A 7 42.46 -5.44 3.06
C ARG A 7 41.30 -5.19 2.08
N ILE A 8 40.91 -4.00 1.61
CA ILE A 8 41.52 -2.67 1.34
C ILE A 8 42.20 -2.56 -0.05
N ILE A 9 41.44 -1.99 -1.00
CA ILE A 9 41.80 -1.15 -2.17
C ILE A 9 40.53 -0.29 -2.43
N GLY A 10 40.54 0.98 -2.85
CA GLY A 10 41.60 1.98 -3.06
C GLY A 10 40.98 3.22 -3.72
N LEU A 11 41.37 4.44 -3.30
CA LEU A 11 40.91 5.71 -3.88
C LEU A 11 41.86 6.19 -4.99
N VAL A 12 41.34 6.95 -5.95
CA VAL A 12 42.15 7.72 -6.92
C VAL A 12 41.61 9.15 -6.95
N GLU A 13 42.48 10.11 -6.71
CA GLU A 13 42.23 11.55 -6.87
C GLU A 13 42.70 11.99 -8.26
N ILE A 14 42.05 12.99 -8.86
CA ILE A 14 42.55 13.72 -10.03
C ILE A 14 42.40 15.22 -9.74
N ASN A 15 43.49 15.97 -9.95
CA ASN A 15 43.58 17.38 -9.59
C ASN A 15 43.27 18.33 -10.77
N SER A 16 42.97 19.59 -10.41
CA SER A 16 42.53 20.68 -11.28
C SER A 16 43.54 21.16 -12.33
N LYS A 17 43.02 21.71 -13.45
CA LYS A 17 43.64 22.81 -14.22
C LYS A 17 42.56 23.79 -14.75
N ASN A 18 42.99 25.01 -15.07
CA ASN A 18 42.15 26.19 -15.34
C ASN A 18 41.95 26.50 -16.85
N GLU A 19 41.05 27.47 -17.10
CA GLU A 19 40.97 28.35 -18.29
C GLU A 19 40.55 27.70 -19.63
N GLN A 20 39.81 28.39 -20.53
CA GLN A 20 39.58 29.83 -20.70
C GLN A 20 38.16 30.11 -21.30
N GLN A 21 37.71 31.38 -21.33
CA GLN A 21 36.47 31.80 -22.01
C GLN A 21 36.73 32.33 -23.43
N GLN A 22 35.77 32.17 -24.34
CA GLN A 22 35.49 33.16 -25.39
C GLN A 22 34.06 33.05 -25.93
N ASN A 23 33.49 34.18 -26.39
CA ASN A 23 32.16 34.27 -26.97
C ASN A 23 32.19 33.94 -28.48
N PHE A 24 31.02 33.70 -29.08
CA PHE A 24 30.54 34.55 -30.19
C PHE A 24 29.00 34.50 -30.30
N GLU A 25 28.45 35.32 -31.19
CA GLU A 25 27.10 35.87 -31.08
C GLU A 25 26.07 35.22 -32.03
N SER A 26 24.83 35.71 -31.92
CA SER A 26 23.65 35.31 -32.68
C SER A 26 23.68 35.70 -34.16
N GLU A 27 22.87 35.02 -34.98
CA GLU A 27 21.90 35.74 -35.82
C GLU A 27 20.67 34.89 -36.20
N SER A 28 19.63 35.54 -36.72
CA SER A 28 18.31 34.93 -36.93
C SER A 28 17.57 35.53 -38.12
N VAL A 29 17.07 34.70 -39.04
CA VAL A 29 16.17 35.12 -40.14
C VAL A 29 15.01 34.12 -40.29
N ILE A 30 13.83 34.66 -40.58
CA ILE A 30 12.55 33.96 -40.78
C ILE A 30 12.21 33.97 -42.27
N LEU A 31 11.55 32.93 -42.81
CA LEU A 31 10.46 33.09 -43.80
C LEU A 31 9.72 31.76 -44.13
N ASN A 32 8.46 31.93 -44.52
CA ASN A 32 7.46 30.98 -45.06
C ASN A 32 6.97 31.61 -46.41
N PRO A 33 6.00 31.07 -47.20
CA PRO A 33 5.28 29.77 -47.17
C PRO A 33 5.18 29.07 -48.57
N GLU A 34 4.18 28.17 -48.72
CA GLU A 34 3.43 27.78 -49.95
C GLU A 34 3.81 26.54 -50.81
N SER A 35 2.96 25.49 -50.68
CA SER A 35 2.21 24.67 -51.68
C SER A 35 2.65 24.52 -53.17
N PRO A 36 2.21 23.45 -53.92
CA PRO A 36 1.48 22.22 -53.54
C PRO A 36 2.09 20.89 -54.07
N LEU A 37 1.41 19.76 -53.84
CA LEU A 37 1.74 18.40 -54.38
C LEU A 37 1.45 18.25 -55.89
N PRO A 38 2.11 17.28 -56.58
CA PRO A 38 1.31 16.12 -57.04
C PRO A 38 1.99 14.73 -57.02
N ALA A 39 1.13 13.75 -57.29
CA ALA A 39 1.23 12.28 -57.33
C ALA A 39 2.49 11.54 -57.86
N SER A 40 2.67 10.34 -57.27
CA SER A 40 3.07 9.04 -57.86
C SER A 40 4.41 8.87 -58.61
N CYS A 41 5.27 8.02 -58.03
CA CYS A 41 6.20 7.13 -58.75
C CYS A 41 6.19 5.72 -58.12
N THR A 42 6.44 4.69 -58.92
CA THR A 42 6.51 3.28 -58.51
C THR A 42 7.96 2.83 -58.28
N PHE A 43 8.20 2.06 -57.21
CA PHE A 43 9.50 1.41 -56.97
C PHE A 43 9.70 0.18 -57.87
N ASN A 44 10.94 -0.08 -58.27
CA ASN A 44 11.30 -1.14 -59.22
C ASN A 44 12.08 -2.29 -58.56
N GLU A 45 12.18 -3.41 -59.28
CA GLU A 45 12.77 -4.66 -58.79
C GLU A 45 14.30 -4.58 -58.56
N SER A 46 14.97 -3.54 -59.08
CA SER A 46 16.36 -3.19 -58.76
C SER A 46 16.58 -2.92 -57.27
N ASP A 47 15.63 -2.23 -56.65
CA ASP A 47 15.81 -1.65 -55.31
C ASP A 47 15.72 -2.73 -54.22
N TRP A 48 15.05 -3.85 -54.54
CA TRP A 48 14.98 -5.05 -53.71
C TRP A 48 16.26 -5.88 -53.65
N ASN A 49 17.14 -5.79 -54.65
CA ASN A 49 18.40 -6.54 -54.64
C ASN A 49 19.48 -5.80 -53.82
N ASN A 50 19.59 -4.47 -53.97
CA ASN A 50 20.47 -3.65 -53.13
C ASN A 50 20.11 -3.75 -51.63
N LEU A 51 18.81 -3.83 -51.30
CA LEU A 51 18.34 -4.03 -49.93
C LEU A 51 18.64 -5.44 -49.37
N LYS A 52 19.13 -6.36 -50.20
CA LYS A 52 19.38 -7.76 -49.83
C LYS A 52 20.85 -8.02 -49.56
N GLU A 53 21.76 -7.51 -50.40
CA GLU A 53 23.20 -7.58 -50.13
C GLU A 53 23.57 -6.88 -48.81
N LEU A 54 22.99 -5.71 -48.53
CA LEU A 54 23.18 -4.99 -47.26
C LEU A 54 22.72 -5.76 -46.00
N VAL A 55 21.77 -6.69 -46.14
CA VAL A 55 21.26 -7.48 -45.00
C VAL A 55 22.06 -8.77 -44.80
N ASP A 56 22.59 -9.36 -45.87
CA ASP A 56 23.44 -10.56 -45.79
C ASP A 56 24.88 -10.24 -45.33
N GLU A 57 25.39 -9.01 -45.55
CA GLU A 57 26.67 -8.56 -44.95
C GLU A 57 26.57 -8.42 -43.41
N GLU A 58 25.53 -7.74 -42.90
CA GLU A 58 25.35 -7.48 -41.45
C GLU A 58 25.14 -8.77 -40.64
N LEU A 59 24.65 -9.85 -41.27
CA LEU A 59 24.46 -11.18 -40.66
C LEU A 59 25.73 -12.06 -40.63
N SER A 60 26.84 -11.60 -41.21
CA SER A 60 28.10 -12.36 -41.28
C SER A 60 29.06 -12.07 -40.12
N SER A 61 29.10 -10.83 -39.64
CA SER A 61 30.02 -10.34 -38.59
C SER A 61 29.68 -10.91 -37.21
N ASP A 62 28.40 -10.88 -36.83
CA ASP A 62 27.89 -11.31 -35.51
C ASP A 62 28.05 -12.81 -35.22
N ARG A 63 28.44 -13.63 -36.20
CA ARG A 63 28.70 -15.07 -35.98
C ARG A 63 30.09 -15.38 -35.44
N ASN A 64 31.08 -14.54 -35.70
CA ASN A 64 32.48 -14.84 -35.34
C ASN A 64 32.81 -14.50 -33.87
N LEU A 65 32.08 -13.57 -33.24
CA LEU A 65 32.32 -13.15 -31.85
C LEU A 65 31.77 -14.11 -30.79
N VAL A 66 31.08 -15.19 -31.17
CA VAL A 66 30.42 -16.14 -30.24
C VAL A 66 31.14 -17.51 -30.16
N GLN A 67 32.25 -17.71 -30.89
CA GLN A 67 32.95 -19.01 -30.94
C GLN A 67 34.28 -19.12 -30.18
N GLU A 68 34.90 -18.02 -29.72
CA GLU A 68 36.22 -18.09 -29.04
C GLU A 68 36.17 -18.20 -27.50
N GLU A 69 35.20 -17.60 -26.81
CA GLU A 69 35.12 -17.65 -25.32
C GLU A 69 34.53 -18.97 -24.74
N LEU A 70 34.56 -20.08 -25.48
CA LEU A 70 34.03 -21.37 -25.03
C LEU A 70 35.05 -22.53 -24.98
N HIS A 71 36.34 -22.26 -25.20
CA HIS A 71 37.40 -23.29 -25.20
C HIS A 71 38.54 -23.05 -24.20
N SER A 72 38.21 -22.87 -22.91
CA SER A 72 39.12 -23.29 -21.83
C SER A 72 38.41 -23.48 -20.48
N PHE A 73 38.26 -24.74 -20.04
CA PHE A 73 38.47 -25.26 -18.67
C PHE A 73 37.92 -26.69 -18.56
N ASN A 74 38.82 -27.68 -18.47
CA ASN A 74 38.46 -29.09 -18.26
C ASN A 74 38.21 -29.38 -16.77
N ILE A 75 37.12 -30.07 -16.44
CA ILE A 75 36.89 -30.70 -15.12
C ILE A 75 36.39 -32.15 -15.35
N PRO A 76 36.88 -33.18 -14.62
CA PRO A 76 36.64 -34.58 -14.97
C PRO A 76 35.22 -35.12 -14.71
N SER A 77 34.90 -36.18 -15.44
CA SER A 77 33.65 -36.95 -15.36
C SER A 77 33.47 -37.73 -14.05
N VAL A 78 32.23 -37.78 -13.55
CA VAL A 78 31.74 -38.84 -12.64
C VAL A 78 30.46 -39.45 -13.23
N ARG A 79 30.35 -40.78 -13.22
CA ARG A 79 29.12 -41.55 -13.50
C ARG A 79 28.79 -42.49 -12.32
N PRO A 80 27.53 -42.90 -12.14
CA PRO A 80 27.04 -43.45 -10.87
C PRO A 80 27.03 -44.99 -10.79
N CYS A 81 26.98 -45.52 -9.57
CA CYS A 81 26.40 -46.85 -9.27
C CYS A 81 25.87 -46.92 -7.82
N ASN A 82 25.30 -48.07 -7.42
CA ASN A 82 24.41 -48.23 -6.25
C ASN A 82 25.01 -49.05 -5.07
N SER A 83 24.24 -49.04 -3.97
CA SER A 83 23.91 -50.18 -3.06
C SER A 83 24.83 -50.65 -1.89
N LEU A 84 24.28 -50.44 -0.67
CA LEU A 84 24.02 -51.42 0.44
C LEU A 84 25.10 -51.81 1.46
N ILE A 85 24.59 -52.39 2.59
CA ILE A 85 25.24 -52.97 3.80
C ILE A 85 25.72 -51.88 4.81
N ILE A 86 25.35 -51.78 6.11
CA ILE A 86 24.84 -52.64 7.24
C ILE A 86 25.94 -52.89 8.33
N GLU A 87 25.50 -53.09 9.58
CA GLU A 87 26.25 -53.28 10.87
C GLU A 87 26.70 -52.00 11.61
N GLU A 88 26.96 -52.02 12.93
CA GLU A 88 26.11 -52.30 14.12
C GLU A 88 26.95 -52.08 15.41
N SER A 89 26.47 -51.24 16.36
CA SER A 89 26.73 -51.36 17.82
C SER A 89 28.21 -51.31 18.33
N PRO A 90 28.51 -51.37 19.66
CA PRO A 90 27.65 -51.37 20.85
C PRO A 90 27.93 -50.24 21.88
N GLU A 91 27.35 -50.40 23.06
CA GLU A 91 27.27 -49.49 24.22
C GLU A 91 28.57 -49.38 25.06
N GLN A 92 28.66 -48.37 25.95
CA GLN A 92 28.91 -48.63 27.38
C GLN A 92 28.61 -47.43 28.31
N SER A 93 28.50 -47.70 29.62
CA SER A 93 27.98 -46.82 30.67
C SER A 93 28.98 -46.57 31.82
N SER A 94 28.84 -45.46 32.55
CA SER A 94 29.26 -45.38 33.97
C SER A 94 28.48 -44.28 34.72
N SER A 95 28.46 -44.36 36.06
CA SER A 95 27.60 -43.55 36.93
C SER A 95 28.29 -43.17 38.25
N VAL A 96 27.79 -42.11 38.91
CA VAL A 96 28.14 -41.74 40.31
C VAL A 96 26.85 -41.27 41.01
N ILE A 97 26.71 -41.56 42.31
CA ILE A 97 25.49 -41.41 43.11
C ILE A 97 25.82 -40.69 44.43
N MET A 98 24.94 -39.77 44.88
CA MET A 98 24.55 -39.40 46.27
C MET A 98 23.86 -38.01 46.25
N ASP A 99 22.94 -37.64 47.16
CA ASP A 99 22.42 -38.31 48.37
C ASP A 99 20.86 -38.14 48.52
N SER A 100 20.29 -38.33 49.71
CA SER A 100 18.98 -38.98 49.92
C SER A 100 17.94 -38.21 50.78
N ARG A 101 16.73 -38.82 50.94
CA ARG A 101 15.60 -38.54 51.90
C ARG A 101 14.54 -37.50 51.49
N GLU A 102 13.23 -37.62 51.79
CA GLU A 102 12.42 -38.73 52.37
C GLU A 102 10.89 -38.64 52.05
N THR A 103 10.23 -39.82 51.97
CA THR A 103 8.79 -40.21 52.10
C THR A 103 7.58 -39.21 52.09
N THR A 104 6.66 -39.40 51.11
CA THR A 104 5.20 -39.84 51.17
C THR A 104 4.27 -39.55 52.39
N PRO A 105 2.90 -39.62 52.32
CA PRO A 105 1.98 -40.14 51.26
C PRO A 105 0.67 -39.31 50.94
N VAL A 106 -0.19 -39.90 50.10
CA VAL A 106 -1.55 -39.54 49.58
C VAL A 106 -2.66 -40.04 50.56
N PRO A 107 -3.87 -39.43 50.77
CA PRO A 107 -5.02 -39.47 49.81
C PRO A 107 -6.11 -38.36 49.89
N SER A 108 -7.16 -38.50 49.04
CA SER A 108 -8.36 -37.63 48.96
C SER A 108 -9.70 -38.41 48.99
N PRO A 109 -10.81 -37.78 49.45
CA PRO A 109 -12.21 -38.21 49.23
C PRO A 109 -12.92 -37.28 48.19
N LYS A 110 -13.95 -37.62 47.39
CA LYS A 110 -15.17 -38.48 47.49
C LYS A 110 -16.26 -37.95 48.45
N LEU A 111 -17.57 -37.90 48.15
CA LEU A 111 -18.38 -38.06 46.91
C LEU A 111 -19.86 -37.60 47.16
N ASN A 112 -20.71 -37.65 46.11
CA ASN A 112 -22.20 -37.81 46.08
C ASN A 112 -23.22 -36.62 46.21
N PHE A 113 -23.91 -36.37 45.07
CA PHE A 113 -25.37 -36.36 44.78
C PHE A 113 -26.45 -35.60 45.62
N GLY A 114 -27.39 -34.96 44.90
CA GLY A 114 -28.74 -34.55 45.38
C GLY A 114 -29.63 -33.88 44.30
N SER A 115 -30.95 -34.16 44.26
CA SER A 115 -32.02 -33.63 43.36
C SER A 115 -33.40 -34.14 43.85
N PRO A 116 -34.62 -33.71 43.37
CA PRO A 116 -35.04 -32.56 42.53
C PRO A 116 -36.30 -31.75 43.03
N ILE A 117 -36.74 -30.69 42.30
CA ILE A 117 -38.15 -30.17 42.19
C ILE A 117 -38.74 -29.46 43.47
N PRO A 118 -39.77 -28.54 43.43
CA PRO A 118 -40.74 -28.14 42.38
C PRO A 118 -40.78 -26.63 41.99
N SER A 119 -41.88 -26.19 41.35
CA SER A 119 -42.09 -24.96 40.55
C SER A 119 -43.06 -23.91 41.12
N THR A 120 -42.93 -22.63 40.71
CA THR A 120 -44.05 -21.67 40.50
C THR A 120 -43.69 -20.57 39.48
N SER A 121 -44.70 -20.09 38.73
CA SER A 121 -44.75 -18.87 37.88
C SER A 121 -45.92 -17.96 38.40
N PRO A 122 -46.40 -16.84 37.79
CA PRO A 122 -46.10 -16.13 36.51
C PRO A 122 -45.80 -14.61 36.79
N PRO A 123 -46.02 -13.57 35.92
CA PRO A 123 -46.52 -13.51 34.53
C PRO A 123 -45.73 -12.67 33.51
N ARG A 124 -46.22 -12.71 32.26
CA ARG A 124 -45.83 -11.87 31.10
C ARG A 124 -46.27 -10.40 31.26
N ASN A 125 -45.69 -9.53 30.44
CA ASN A 125 -46.44 -8.52 29.71
C ASN A 125 -46.10 -8.60 28.22
N GLU A 126 -47.07 -8.30 27.35
CA GLU A 126 -46.94 -8.33 25.89
C GLU A 126 -47.05 -6.90 25.34
N VAL A 127 -46.25 -6.56 24.33
CA VAL A 127 -46.42 -5.34 23.50
C VAL A 127 -46.16 -5.72 22.05
N GLN A 128 -46.97 -5.18 21.14
CA GLN A 128 -47.12 -5.62 19.76
C GLN A 128 -46.18 -4.89 18.78
N GLU A 129 -45.92 -5.52 17.63
CA GLU A 129 -45.39 -4.84 16.43
C GLU A 129 -46.48 -3.99 15.76
N PRO A 130 -46.11 -2.86 15.12
CA PRO A 130 -46.93 -2.24 14.08
C PRO A 130 -46.18 -2.04 12.75
N VAL A 131 -46.79 -2.48 11.65
CA VAL A 131 -46.36 -2.30 10.24
C VAL A 131 -47.61 -2.32 9.35
N PRO A 132 -47.71 -1.56 8.24
CA PRO A 132 -47.19 -0.24 7.92
C PRO A 132 -48.35 0.78 7.69
N SER A 133 -48.05 1.98 7.16
CA SER A 133 -49.05 2.84 6.51
C SER A 133 -48.46 3.51 5.27
N GLU A 134 -49.18 3.45 4.15
CA GLU A 134 -48.85 4.18 2.93
C GLU A 134 -49.39 5.63 3.01
N GLN A 135 -48.79 6.57 2.28
CA GLN A 135 -49.47 7.20 1.15
C GLN A 135 -48.59 8.18 0.36
N LEU A 136 -48.89 8.24 -0.95
CA LEU A 136 -48.71 9.36 -1.89
C LEU A 136 -47.29 9.94 -2.09
N GLY A 137 -46.91 10.09 -3.36
CA GLY A 137 -45.69 10.76 -3.78
C GLY A 137 -45.94 11.70 -4.96
N GLU A 138 -44.91 12.46 -5.33
CA GLU A 138 -44.92 13.31 -6.53
C GLU A 138 -43.77 12.93 -7.47
N ASN A 139 -44.00 13.12 -8.77
CA ASN A 139 -43.00 12.89 -9.81
C ASN A 139 -42.12 14.13 -9.98
N TYR A 140 -40.86 14.00 -10.40
CA TYR A 140 -40.27 14.88 -11.44
C TYR A 140 -38.97 14.30 -12.06
N VAL A 141 -39.13 13.74 -13.26
CA VAL A 141 -38.31 13.96 -14.49
C VAL A 141 -36.77 13.96 -14.41
N GLU A 142 -36.15 13.02 -15.12
CA GLU A 142 -34.76 13.11 -15.62
C GLU A 142 -34.64 14.08 -16.82
N PRO A 143 -33.51 14.80 -16.96
CA PRO A 143 -33.05 15.33 -18.24
C PRO A 143 -31.77 14.65 -18.75
N THR A 144 -31.86 13.99 -19.91
CA THR A 144 -30.71 13.47 -20.69
C THR A 144 -29.95 14.61 -21.41
N PRO A 145 -28.68 14.41 -21.82
CA PRO A 145 -27.77 15.52 -22.14
C PRO A 145 -27.92 16.11 -23.56
N SER A 146 -27.60 17.39 -23.69
CA SER A 146 -27.33 18.08 -24.97
C SER A 146 -25.85 17.97 -25.39
N VAL A 147 -25.58 18.18 -26.68
CA VAL A 147 -24.28 18.01 -27.36
C VAL A 147 -23.87 19.37 -27.99
N ASP A 148 -22.75 19.39 -28.72
CA ASP A 148 -22.17 20.48 -29.55
C ASP A 148 -21.31 21.49 -28.77
N SER A 149 -19.98 21.46 -28.89
CA SER A 149 -19.08 22.02 -29.94
C SER A 149 -18.70 23.49 -29.66
N TYR A 150 -17.52 24.04 -29.99
CA TYR A 150 -16.65 23.83 -31.17
C TYR A 150 -15.14 23.75 -30.81
N ILE A 151 -14.27 23.68 -31.83
CA ILE A 151 -12.80 23.54 -31.74
C ILE A 151 -12.09 24.59 -32.63
N THR A 152 -11.06 25.25 -32.09
CA THR A 152 -9.88 25.80 -32.81
C THR A 152 -8.71 25.91 -31.80
N VAL A 153 -7.54 25.26 -31.99
CA VAL A 153 -6.31 25.63 -32.75
C VAL A 153 -5.79 27.08 -32.60
N SER A 154 -4.48 27.39 -32.59
CA SER A 154 -3.21 26.67 -32.28
C SER A 154 -2.01 27.69 -32.35
N GLU A 155 -0.68 27.44 -32.30
CA GLU A 155 0.23 26.28 -32.05
C GLU A 155 1.60 26.86 -31.57
N CYS A 156 2.24 26.36 -30.48
CA CYS A 156 3.42 25.47 -30.41
C CYS A 156 4.84 26.05 -30.64
N ASN A 157 5.83 25.50 -29.93
CA ASN A 157 7.13 25.07 -30.49
C ASN A 157 7.82 24.04 -29.57
N SER A 158 8.77 23.27 -30.12
CA SER A 158 9.35 22.01 -29.56
C SER A 158 10.90 22.11 -29.42
N PRO A 159 11.70 21.07 -29.04
CA PRO A 159 11.38 19.66 -28.76
C PRO A 159 12.06 18.98 -27.53
N CYS A 160 11.52 17.84 -27.10
CA CYS A 160 12.32 16.63 -26.78
C CYS A 160 11.46 15.35 -26.81
N SER A 161 12.06 14.18 -26.93
CA SER A 161 11.40 12.94 -27.36
C SER A 161 11.17 11.90 -26.25
N SER A 162 9.93 11.39 -26.14
CA SER A 162 9.64 10.02 -25.66
C SER A 162 8.21 9.58 -26.03
N ILE A 163 8.05 8.35 -26.53
CA ILE A 163 6.78 7.86 -27.10
C ILE A 163 5.86 7.31 -26.00
N GLY A 164 5.11 8.21 -25.35
CA GLY A 164 4.12 7.89 -24.32
C GLY A 164 2.75 7.53 -24.90
N ASN A 165 2.41 6.23 -24.95
CA ASN A 165 1.09 5.75 -25.42
C ASN A 165 -0.09 6.29 -24.58
N LYS A 166 -0.83 7.26 -25.11
CA LYS A 166 -1.98 7.92 -24.46
C LYS A 166 -3.13 6.93 -24.19
N ARG A 167 -3.27 6.44 -22.95
CA ARG A 167 -4.44 5.66 -22.52
C ARG A 167 -5.70 6.55 -22.47
N LYS A 168 -6.72 6.23 -23.26
CA LYS A 168 -8.07 6.81 -23.11
C LYS A 168 -8.58 6.61 -21.68
N ARG A 169 -8.99 7.70 -21.01
CA ARG A 169 -9.68 7.63 -19.71
C ARG A 169 -11.04 6.96 -19.91
N THR A 170 -11.24 5.81 -19.27
CA THR A 170 -12.55 5.19 -19.09
C THR A 170 -13.13 5.65 -17.75
N PHE A 171 -14.40 6.02 -17.73
CA PHE A 171 -15.09 6.35 -16.47
C PHE A 171 -15.12 5.10 -15.58
N LYS A 172 -14.77 5.26 -14.30
CA LYS A 172 -14.77 4.16 -13.33
C LYS A 172 -16.18 3.98 -12.75
N THR A 173 -16.90 2.98 -13.22
CA THR A 173 -18.04 2.43 -12.47
C THR A 173 -17.54 1.46 -11.39
N ASN A 174 -18.08 1.63 -10.18
CA ASN A 174 -17.79 0.90 -8.93
C ASN A 174 -16.38 1.05 -8.28
N PRO A 175 -16.29 1.20 -6.94
CA PRO A 175 -15.04 1.38 -6.19
C PRO A 175 -14.34 0.07 -5.77
N GLY A 176 -14.78 -1.08 -6.28
CA GLY A 176 -14.28 -2.39 -5.87
C GLY A 176 -12.82 -2.66 -6.26
N LYS A 177 -12.07 -3.38 -5.40
CA LYS A 177 -10.69 -3.82 -5.69
C LYS A 177 -10.57 -4.83 -6.84
N LYS A 178 -11.69 -5.42 -7.29
CA LYS A 178 -11.73 -6.40 -8.39
C LYS A 178 -11.47 -5.67 -9.71
N ARG A 179 -10.42 -6.07 -10.43
CA ARG A 179 -10.16 -5.58 -11.81
C ARG A 179 -11.35 -5.92 -12.69
N SER A 180 -11.75 -5.00 -13.57
CA SER A 180 -12.79 -5.29 -14.57
C SER A 180 -12.38 -6.50 -15.42
N SER A 181 -13.32 -7.44 -15.61
CA SER A 181 -13.09 -8.65 -16.39
C SER A 181 -13.15 -8.34 -17.88
N CYS A 182 -12.27 -8.95 -18.67
CA CYS A 182 -12.31 -8.88 -20.14
C CYS A 182 -12.29 -10.30 -20.70
N PRO A 183 -13.44 -11.01 -20.71
CA PRO A 183 -13.51 -12.43 -21.04
C PRO A 183 -13.03 -12.76 -22.46
N GLU A 184 -13.20 -11.85 -23.41
CA GLU A 184 -12.71 -11.97 -24.80
C GLU A 184 -11.19 -12.20 -24.88
N LYS A 185 -10.43 -11.61 -23.95
CA LYS A 185 -8.96 -11.72 -23.89
C LYS A 185 -8.49 -12.96 -23.11
N TRP A 186 -9.41 -13.76 -22.54
CA TRP A 186 -9.05 -15.04 -21.93
C TRP A 186 -8.59 -16.02 -23.01
N ILE A 187 -7.45 -16.68 -22.77
CA ILE A 187 -6.78 -17.55 -23.74
C ILE A 187 -7.73 -18.61 -24.31
N ASP A 188 -8.53 -19.26 -23.47
CA ASP A 188 -9.51 -20.26 -23.91
C ASP A 188 -10.68 -19.69 -24.72
N ASN A 189 -11.13 -18.47 -24.45
CA ASN A 189 -12.20 -17.83 -25.22
C ASN A 189 -11.70 -17.39 -26.59
N LYS A 190 -10.53 -16.74 -26.66
CA LYS A 190 -9.85 -16.44 -27.93
C LYS A 190 -9.59 -17.72 -28.74
N ARG A 191 -9.09 -18.78 -28.09
CA ARG A 191 -8.86 -20.10 -28.70
C ARG A 191 -10.15 -20.75 -29.21
N LYS A 192 -11.27 -20.66 -28.47
CA LYS A 192 -12.57 -21.17 -28.91
C LYS A 192 -13.10 -20.39 -30.11
N HIS A 193 -12.97 -19.06 -30.11
CA HIS A 193 -13.36 -18.22 -31.25
C HIS A 193 -12.54 -18.57 -32.50
N LEU A 194 -11.20 -18.64 -32.42
CA LEU A 194 -10.33 -19.05 -33.53
C LEU A 194 -10.66 -20.45 -34.06
N LEU A 195 -10.98 -21.40 -33.18
CA LEU A 195 -11.39 -22.76 -33.55
C LEU A 195 -12.72 -22.73 -34.32
N ASN A 196 -13.71 -22.00 -33.83
CA ASN A 196 -15.02 -21.89 -34.48
C ASN A 196 -14.98 -21.09 -35.79
N SER A 197 -14.10 -20.09 -35.93
CA SER A 197 -13.90 -19.32 -37.16
C SER A 197 -12.96 -19.99 -38.17
N GLY A 198 -12.52 -21.23 -37.88
CA GLY A 198 -11.66 -22.01 -38.76
C GLY A 198 -10.24 -21.47 -38.89
N GLN A 199 -9.83 -20.52 -38.05
CA GLN A 199 -8.51 -19.90 -38.10
C GLN A 199 -7.45 -20.78 -37.41
N GLN A 200 -6.18 -20.43 -37.60
CA GLN A 200 -5.07 -21.12 -36.95
C GLN A 200 -5.08 -20.84 -35.44
N TYR A 201 -4.93 -21.87 -34.61
CA TYR A 201 -4.87 -21.74 -33.16
C TYR A 201 -3.89 -22.72 -32.51
N VAL A 202 -3.42 -22.37 -31.31
CA VAL A 202 -2.63 -23.26 -30.46
C VAL A 202 -3.58 -24.02 -29.52
N SER A 203 -3.49 -25.35 -29.50
CA SER A 203 -4.27 -26.19 -28.58
C SER A 203 -3.75 -26.07 -27.14
N ARG A 204 -4.55 -26.50 -26.14
CA ARG A 204 -4.10 -26.52 -24.73
C ARG A 204 -2.82 -27.35 -24.50
N ASN A 205 -2.49 -28.26 -25.42
CA ASN A 205 -1.33 -29.15 -25.35
C ASN A 205 -0.17 -28.62 -26.24
N GLY A 206 -0.06 -27.31 -26.47
CA GLY A 206 0.99 -26.66 -27.26
C GLY A 206 0.93 -26.88 -28.79
N ASN A 207 0.30 -27.97 -29.24
CA ASN A 207 0.21 -28.30 -30.67
C ASN A 207 -0.55 -27.22 -31.46
N ILE A 208 0.08 -26.72 -32.53
CA ILE A 208 -0.55 -25.84 -33.52
C ILE A 208 -1.61 -26.63 -34.30
N LYS A 209 -2.74 -25.97 -34.58
CA LYS A 209 -3.78 -26.44 -35.51
C LYS A 209 -3.91 -25.40 -36.62
N ASN A 210 -3.52 -25.79 -37.83
CA ASN A 210 -3.53 -24.94 -39.01
C ASN A 210 -4.95 -24.45 -39.32
N LYS A 211 -5.03 -23.30 -40.00
CA LYS A 211 -6.29 -22.75 -40.52
C LYS A 211 -6.99 -23.78 -41.43
N LYS A 212 -8.32 -23.66 -41.51
CA LYS A 212 -9.16 -24.38 -42.47
C LYS A 212 -8.93 -23.81 -43.86
N GLU A 213 -8.90 -24.70 -44.85
CA GLU A 213 -8.74 -24.36 -46.25
C GLU A 213 -9.71 -25.19 -47.09
N LEU A 214 -10.19 -24.60 -48.19
CA LEU A 214 -11.09 -25.24 -49.15
C LEU A 214 -10.36 -26.40 -49.84
N ARG A 215 -10.95 -27.61 -49.79
CA ARG A 215 -10.33 -28.80 -50.39
C ARG A 215 -10.83 -29.02 -51.83
N PRO A 216 -10.06 -29.76 -52.67
CA PRO A 216 -10.48 -30.12 -54.02
C PRO A 216 -11.86 -30.78 -54.08
N VAL A 217 -12.55 -30.61 -55.22
CA VAL A 217 -13.85 -31.23 -55.49
C VAL A 217 -13.73 -32.77 -55.60
N CYS A 218 -14.85 -33.48 -55.75
CA CYS A 218 -14.84 -34.90 -56.08
C CYS A 218 -14.16 -35.18 -57.44
N SER A 219 -13.80 -36.43 -57.71
CA SER A 219 -13.27 -36.85 -59.02
C SER A 219 -14.27 -36.59 -60.16
N SER A 220 -13.75 -36.45 -61.39
CA SER A 220 -14.54 -36.36 -62.63
C SER A 220 -15.52 -37.53 -62.81
N SER A 221 -15.17 -38.72 -62.30
CA SER A 221 -16.03 -39.91 -62.24
C SER A 221 -17.25 -39.81 -61.30
N CYS A 222 -17.55 -38.63 -60.75
CA CYS A 222 -18.66 -38.45 -59.82
C CYS A 222 -20.02 -38.47 -60.52
N LYS A 223 -20.85 -39.48 -60.20
CA LYS A 223 -22.23 -39.63 -60.69
C LYS A 223 -23.16 -38.41 -60.47
N MET A 224 -22.81 -37.50 -59.56
CA MET A 224 -23.56 -36.27 -59.28
C MET A 224 -23.08 -35.06 -60.10
N LYS A 225 -22.00 -35.19 -60.88
CA LYS A 225 -21.35 -34.14 -61.69
C LYS A 225 -21.01 -32.86 -60.90
N CYS A 226 -20.54 -33.00 -59.65
CA CYS A 226 -20.34 -31.83 -58.77
C CYS A 226 -19.24 -30.86 -59.22
N SER A 227 -18.26 -31.32 -60.01
CA SER A 227 -17.22 -30.49 -60.62
C SER A 227 -17.74 -29.61 -61.77
N GLU A 228 -18.85 -30.00 -62.42
CA GLU A 228 -19.51 -29.21 -63.46
C GLU A 228 -20.52 -28.20 -62.87
N LYS A 229 -20.98 -28.45 -61.63
CA LYS A 229 -22.06 -27.68 -60.97
C LYS A 229 -21.57 -26.63 -59.97
N PHE A 230 -20.29 -26.70 -59.59
CA PHE A 230 -19.69 -25.85 -58.58
C PHE A 230 -18.22 -25.64 -58.91
N ASP A 231 -17.89 -24.43 -59.36
CA ASP A 231 -16.52 -23.97 -59.53
C ASP A 231 -15.79 -23.79 -58.17
N THR A 232 -14.57 -23.26 -58.22
CA THR A 232 -13.77 -23.01 -57.00
C THR A 232 -14.29 -21.82 -56.19
N ASP A 233 -14.76 -20.74 -56.83
CA ASP A 233 -15.03 -19.46 -56.16
C ASP A 233 -16.43 -19.38 -55.53
N ILE A 234 -17.45 -20.01 -56.12
CA ILE A 234 -18.72 -20.29 -55.47
C ILE A 234 -18.47 -21.14 -54.21
N ARG A 235 -17.65 -22.20 -54.32
CA ARG A 235 -17.30 -23.05 -53.17
C ARG A 235 -16.50 -22.30 -52.09
N LYS A 236 -15.66 -21.35 -52.48
CA LYS A 236 -14.89 -20.46 -51.59
C LYS A 236 -15.77 -19.45 -50.86
N ASN A 237 -16.76 -18.87 -51.55
CA ASN A 237 -17.79 -18.01 -50.96
C ASN A 237 -18.62 -18.78 -49.91
N ILE A 238 -19.08 -19.98 -50.26
CA ILE A 238 -19.81 -20.89 -49.36
C ILE A 238 -18.95 -21.31 -48.15
N PHE A 239 -17.67 -21.62 -48.36
CA PHE A 239 -16.72 -21.94 -47.29
C PHE A 239 -16.52 -20.76 -46.33
N ASN A 240 -16.29 -19.55 -46.86
CA ASN A 240 -16.09 -18.34 -46.05
C ASN A 240 -17.32 -18.07 -45.16
N LYS A 241 -18.52 -18.03 -45.75
CA LYS A 241 -19.78 -17.77 -45.02
C LYS A 241 -20.07 -18.80 -43.91
N PHE A 242 -19.64 -20.06 -44.09
CA PHE A 242 -19.80 -21.09 -43.06
C PHE A 242 -18.86 -20.90 -41.85
N TRP A 243 -17.61 -20.49 -42.09
CA TRP A 243 -16.64 -20.24 -41.02
C TRP A 243 -16.82 -18.87 -40.36
N GLU A 244 -17.32 -17.88 -41.10
CA GLU A 244 -17.73 -16.55 -40.60
C GLU A 244 -18.78 -16.61 -39.48
N LEU A 245 -19.62 -17.66 -39.45
CA LEU A 245 -20.61 -17.90 -38.38
C LEU A 245 -20.02 -17.86 -36.97
N ALA A 246 -18.74 -18.24 -36.80
CA ALA A 246 -17.94 -18.25 -35.57
C ALA A 246 -18.57 -18.91 -34.32
N ASP A 247 -19.72 -19.57 -34.46
CA ASP A 247 -20.39 -20.37 -33.43
C ASP A 247 -20.68 -21.79 -33.90
N HIS A 248 -20.35 -22.76 -33.04
CA HIS A 248 -20.41 -24.18 -33.32
C HIS A 248 -21.85 -24.73 -33.36
N THR A 249 -22.81 -24.01 -32.76
CA THR A 249 -24.25 -24.33 -32.80
C THR A 249 -24.84 -23.88 -34.14
N ARG A 250 -24.56 -22.63 -34.55
CA ARG A 250 -24.94 -22.09 -35.87
C ARG A 250 -24.36 -22.91 -37.02
N GLN A 251 -23.15 -23.44 -36.86
CA GLN A 251 -22.55 -24.37 -37.82
C GLN A 251 -23.28 -25.72 -37.88
N TRP A 252 -23.83 -26.23 -36.77
CA TRP A 252 -24.68 -27.43 -36.80
C TRP A 252 -26.05 -27.15 -37.44
N GLU A 253 -26.68 -26.01 -37.13
CA GLU A 253 -27.93 -25.56 -37.77
C GLU A 253 -27.78 -25.47 -39.28
N PHE A 254 -26.73 -24.80 -39.76
CA PHE A 254 -26.39 -24.72 -41.19
C PHE A 254 -26.23 -26.11 -41.82
N ILE A 255 -25.49 -27.02 -41.17
CA ILE A 255 -25.29 -28.39 -41.70
C ILE A 255 -26.60 -29.18 -41.72
N ASN A 256 -27.47 -29.05 -40.71
CA ASN A 256 -28.79 -29.68 -40.70
C ASN A 256 -29.67 -29.16 -41.84
N ASN A 257 -29.67 -27.85 -42.12
CA ASN A 257 -30.45 -27.27 -43.24
C ASN A 257 -30.00 -27.78 -44.62
N PHE A 258 -28.70 -28.10 -44.79
CA PHE A 258 -28.14 -28.61 -46.05
C PHE A 258 -27.92 -30.13 -46.10
N THR A 259 -28.48 -30.91 -45.16
CA THR A 259 -28.40 -32.38 -45.17
C THR A 259 -29.71 -33.08 -44.79
N GLU A 260 -30.12 -34.09 -45.57
CA GLU A 260 -31.39 -34.81 -45.34
C GLU A 260 -31.18 -36.27 -44.96
N LYS A 261 -31.46 -36.61 -43.70
CA LYS A 261 -31.43 -37.99 -43.18
C LYS A 261 -32.68 -38.78 -43.62
N ASN A 262 -32.59 -39.51 -44.73
CA ASN A 262 -33.67 -40.33 -45.28
C ASN A 262 -33.58 -41.80 -44.78
N ASN A 263 -34.69 -42.53 -44.72
CA ASN A 263 -34.69 -43.98 -44.42
C ASN A 263 -34.06 -44.82 -45.56
N LYS A 264 -33.44 -45.96 -45.24
CA LYS A 264 -32.84 -46.87 -46.23
C LYS A 264 -33.91 -47.57 -47.08
N LYS A 265 -34.09 -47.13 -48.34
CA LYS A 265 -35.11 -47.67 -49.28
C LYS A 265 -34.97 -49.14 -49.71
N ARG A 266 -33.87 -49.84 -49.40
CA ARG A 266 -33.67 -51.25 -49.79
C ARG A 266 -33.04 -52.05 -48.66
N ILE A 267 -33.71 -53.10 -48.22
CA ILE A 267 -33.15 -54.14 -47.35
C ILE A 267 -32.54 -55.21 -48.26
N THR A 268 -31.38 -55.74 -47.87
CA THR A 268 -30.54 -56.64 -48.69
C THR A 268 -29.87 -57.73 -47.84
N THR A 269 -30.36 -57.90 -46.61
CA THR A 269 -29.85 -58.76 -45.54
C THR A 269 -31.00 -58.97 -44.57
N GLU A 270 -31.22 -60.19 -44.10
CA GLU A 270 -32.35 -60.51 -43.20
C GLU A 270 -32.16 -59.94 -41.79
N GLY A 271 -30.91 -59.73 -41.36
CA GLY A 271 -30.58 -59.08 -40.08
C GLY A 271 -30.60 -57.54 -40.12
N PRO A 272 -30.73 -56.88 -38.94
CA PRO A 272 -30.81 -55.43 -38.82
C PRO A 272 -29.54 -54.73 -39.32
N SER A 273 -29.70 -53.92 -40.37
CA SER A 273 -28.58 -53.25 -41.03
C SER A 273 -27.97 -52.16 -40.14
N ARG A 274 -26.67 -52.26 -39.84
CA ARG A 274 -25.87 -51.23 -39.10
C ARG A 274 -26.00 -49.81 -39.68
N ARG A 275 -26.45 -49.68 -40.94
CA ARG A 275 -26.85 -48.42 -41.57
C ARG A 275 -28.37 -48.41 -41.78
N GLN A 276 -29.09 -47.75 -40.87
CA GLN A 276 -30.54 -47.53 -40.96
C GLN A 276 -30.93 -46.37 -41.91
N PHE A 277 -30.06 -45.37 -42.05
CA PHE A 277 -30.34 -44.11 -42.77
C PHE A 277 -29.36 -43.83 -43.92
N THR A 278 -29.80 -42.98 -44.84
CA THR A 278 -29.02 -42.40 -45.93
C THR A 278 -29.17 -40.89 -45.92
N THR A 279 -28.10 -40.19 -45.58
CA THR A 279 -28.04 -38.73 -45.69
C THR A 279 -27.82 -38.31 -47.15
N LYS A 280 -28.66 -37.40 -47.67
CA LYS A 280 -28.36 -36.62 -48.88
C LYS A 280 -27.64 -35.34 -48.47
N TYR A 281 -26.77 -34.83 -49.34
CA TYR A 281 -25.95 -33.64 -49.10
C TYR A 281 -26.24 -32.60 -50.17
N PHE A 282 -26.37 -31.34 -49.77
CA PHE A 282 -26.64 -30.22 -50.66
C PHE A 282 -25.65 -29.08 -50.41
N LEU A 283 -25.46 -28.21 -51.40
CA LEU A 283 -24.82 -26.91 -51.18
C LEU A 283 -25.79 -25.80 -51.60
N PRO A 284 -25.76 -24.63 -50.94
CA PRO A 284 -26.53 -23.47 -51.38
C PRO A 284 -26.07 -22.98 -52.75
N ILE A 285 -27.02 -22.56 -53.57
CA ILE A 285 -26.81 -21.75 -54.78
C ILE A 285 -27.62 -20.46 -54.61
N PRO A 286 -27.04 -19.27 -54.84
CA PRO A 286 -27.80 -18.03 -54.87
C PRO A 286 -28.75 -18.04 -56.07
N ALA A 287 -30.04 -17.78 -55.84
CA ALA A 287 -30.98 -17.37 -56.88
C ALA A 287 -31.54 -15.99 -56.52
N ASP A 288 -31.35 -15.02 -57.42
CA ASP A 288 -31.94 -13.68 -57.46
C ASP A 288 -32.22 -13.03 -56.09
N ASN A 289 -31.11 -12.79 -55.37
CA ASN A 289 -30.99 -12.00 -54.13
C ASN A 289 -31.89 -12.36 -52.92
N THR A 290 -32.82 -13.32 -53.04
CA THR A 290 -33.79 -13.63 -51.97
C THR A 290 -34.03 -15.12 -51.74
N LEU A 291 -33.86 -16.00 -52.74
CA LEU A 291 -34.02 -17.45 -52.56
C LEU A 291 -32.68 -18.19 -52.58
N ILE A 292 -32.37 -18.87 -51.49
CA ILE A 292 -31.29 -19.86 -51.46
C ILE A 292 -31.85 -21.19 -51.98
N THR A 293 -31.53 -21.54 -53.22
CA THR A 293 -31.78 -22.90 -53.72
C THR A 293 -30.71 -23.86 -53.21
N ARG A 294 -30.99 -25.17 -53.17
CA ARG A 294 -30.06 -26.18 -52.65
C ARG A 294 -29.80 -27.27 -53.70
N GLN A 295 -28.57 -27.30 -54.24
CA GLN A 295 -28.19 -28.28 -55.25
C GLN A 295 -27.55 -29.50 -54.60
N GLN A 296 -28.07 -30.70 -54.90
CA GLN A 296 -27.54 -31.96 -54.36
C GLN A 296 -26.12 -32.23 -54.87
N VAL A 297 -25.23 -32.61 -53.95
CA VAL A 297 -23.83 -32.99 -54.20
C VAL A 297 -23.50 -34.36 -53.59
N CYS A 298 -22.30 -34.88 -53.86
CA CYS A 298 -21.79 -36.06 -53.17
C CYS A 298 -21.13 -35.72 -51.82
N LEU A 299 -21.04 -36.70 -50.92
CA LEU A 299 -20.39 -36.59 -49.61
C LEU A 299 -18.99 -35.98 -49.69
N LYS A 300 -18.15 -36.43 -50.64
CA LYS A 300 -16.76 -35.96 -50.79
C LYS A 300 -16.72 -34.45 -51.06
N THR A 301 -17.56 -33.95 -51.97
CA THR A 301 -17.65 -32.51 -52.26
C THR A 301 -18.15 -31.74 -51.05
N PHE A 302 -19.20 -32.20 -50.36
CA PHE A 302 -19.75 -31.52 -49.18
C PHE A 302 -18.70 -31.37 -48.06
N LEU A 303 -18.05 -32.49 -47.66
CA LEU A 303 -17.01 -32.47 -46.63
C LEU A 303 -15.79 -31.63 -47.04
N ASN A 304 -15.40 -31.67 -48.32
CA ASN A 304 -14.28 -30.89 -48.85
C ASN A 304 -14.59 -29.40 -49.02
N THR A 305 -15.84 -29.02 -49.30
CA THR A 305 -16.27 -27.61 -49.34
C THR A 305 -16.19 -26.97 -47.96
N PHE A 306 -16.65 -27.64 -46.89
CA PHE A 306 -16.60 -27.07 -45.54
C PHE A 306 -15.33 -27.40 -44.74
N CYS A 307 -14.50 -28.33 -45.22
CA CYS A 307 -13.30 -28.84 -44.52
C CYS A 307 -13.63 -29.49 -43.15
N ILE A 308 -14.75 -30.23 -43.11
CA ILE A 308 -15.28 -30.95 -41.93
C ILE A 308 -15.22 -32.48 -42.11
N THR A 309 -15.60 -33.25 -41.09
CA THR A 309 -15.66 -34.71 -41.12
C THR A 309 -17.11 -35.22 -41.14
N ASP A 310 -17.32 -36.46 -41.58
CA ASP A 310 -18.64 -37.12 -41.52
C ASP A 310 -19.21 -37.16 -40.10
N GLN A 311 -18.34 -37.29 -39.09
CA GLN A 311 -18.72 -37.22 -37.68
C GLN A 311 -19.28 -35.84 -37.27
N PHE A 312 -18.87 -34.74 -37.92
CA PHE A 312 -19.45 -33.42 -37.67
C PHE A 312 -20.93 -33.38 -38.08
N VAL A 313 -21.25 -33.94 -39.26
CA VAL A 313 -22.64 -34.05 -39.76
C VAL A 313 -23.47 -34.98 -38.87
N ARG A 314 -22.93 -36.12 -38.46
CA ARG A 314 -23.58 -37.02 -37.48
C ARG A 314 -23.86 -36.30 -36.16
N THR A 315 -22.93 -35.46 -35.71
CA THR A 315 -23.11 -34.69 -34.47
C THR A 315 -24.21 -33.65 -34.63
N ALA A 316 -24.25 -32.90 -35.74
CA ALA A 316 -25.33 -31.96 -36.06
C ALA A 316 -26.71 -32.64 -36.04
N HIS A 317 -26.84 -33.79 -36.72
CA HIS A 317 -28.07 -34.60 -36.70
C HIS A 317 -28.42 -35.17 -35.32
N SER A 318 -27.44 -35.48 -34.46
CA SER A 318 -27.68 -35.93 -33.07
C SER A 318 -28.03 -34.78 -32.11
N LYS A 319 -27.84 -33.54 -32.55
CA LYS A 319 -28.14 -32.31 -31.81
C LYS A 319 -29.44 -31.66 -32.27
N LEU A 320 -30.02 -32.08 -33.38
CA LEU A 320 -31.35 -31.68 -33.81
C LEU A 320 -32.41 -32.36 -32.92
N SER A 321 -33.22 -31.56 -32.23
CA SER A 321 -34.38 -32.03 -31.46
C SER A 321 -35.53 -32.48 -32.38
N GLN A 322 -36.55 -33.13 -31.80
CA GLN A 322 -37.77 -33.50 -32.53
C GLN A 322 -38.56 -32.27 -33.00
N GLU A 323 -38.38 -31.12 -32.34
CA GLU A 323 -38.97 -29.81 -32.66
C GLU A 323 -38.19 -29.06 -33.76
N GLY A 324 -37.10 -29.63 -34.29
CA GLY A 324 -36.24 -28.98 -35.30
C GLY A 324 -35.24 -27.97 -34.75
N ILE A 325 -35.22 -27.72 -33.44
CA ILE A 325 -34.26 -26.83 -32.77
C ILE A 325 -32.92 -27.56 -32.56
N THR A 326 -31.78 -26.92 -32.85
CA THR A 326 -30.46 -27.50 -32.62
C THR A 326 -29.96 -27.20 -31.20
N LEU A 327 -29.69 -28.25 -30.42
CA LEU A 327 -29.25 -28.16 -29.04
C LEU A 327 -27.81 -27.61 -28.92
N THR A 328 -27.60 -26.71 -27.95
CA THR A 328 -26.31 -26.05 -27.71
C THR A 328 -25.20 -27.02 -27.27
N ASP A 329 -23.94 -26.58 -27.42
CA ASP A 329 -22.79 -27.30 -26.88
C ASP A 329 -22.59 -27.00 -25.38
N ASN A 330 -22.78 -28.04 -24.56
CA ASN A 330 -22.60 -28.00 -23.10
C ASN A 330 -21.29 -28.67 -22.64
N ARG A 331 -20.37 -29.00 -23.55
CA ARG A 331 -19.02 -29.48 -23.18
C ARG A 331 -18.33 -28.49 -22.23
N GLY A 332 -17.88 -28.98 -21.08
CA GLY A 332 -17.23 -28.18 -20.04
C GLY A 332 -18.19 -27.45 -19.09
N LYS A 333 -19.51 -27.63 -19.21
CA LYS A 333 -20.49 -27.20 -18.21
C LYS A 333 -20.94 -28.42 -17.38
N HIS A 334 -20.58 -28.47 -16.10
CA HIS A 334 -21.04 -29.50 -15.16
C HIS A 334 -21.36 -28.87 -13.79
N SER A 335 -22.32 -29.45 -13.06
CA SER A 335 -22.69 -29.00 -11.71
C SER A 335 -21.74 -29.48 -10.61
N ASN A 336 -20.81 -30.40 -10.92
CA ASN A 336 -20.00 -31.14 -9.95
C ASN A 336 -19.09 -30.29 -9.03
N HIS A 337 -18.86 -29.01 -9.33
CA HIS A 337 -17.98 -28.11 -8.57
C HIS A 337 -18.65 -26.72 -8.36
N PRO A 338 -19.64 -26.61 -7.46
CA PRO A 338 -20.25 -25.32 -7.13
C PRO A 338 -19.30 -24.53 -6.21
N ASN A 339 -18.89 -23.32 -6.63
CA ASN A 339 -18.11 -22.41 -5.80
C ASN A 339 -19.02 -21.73 -4.76
N VAL A 340 -19.49 -22.48 -3.76
CA VAL A 340 -20.33 -21.94 -2.69
C VAL A 340 -19.45 -21.25 -1.65
N VAL A 341 -19.48 -19.91 -1.65
CA VAL A 341 -19.18 -19.11 -0.46
C VAL A 341 -20.53 -18.80 0.17
N ASP A 342 -20.82 -19.40 1.32
CA ASP A 342 -22.09 -19.19 2.02
C ASP A 342 -22.06 -17.97 2.96
N THR A 343 -23.22 -17.63 3.52
CA THR A 343 -23.40 -16.49 4.41
C THR A 343 -22.68 -16.65 5.75
N ALA A 344 -22.50 -17.87 6.25
CA ALA A 344 -21.74 -18.15 7.48
C ALA A 344 -20.24 -17.90 7.26
N MET A 345 -19.70 -18.32 6.12
CA MET A 345 -18.32 -18.06 5.71
C MET A 345 -18.06 -16.57 5.50
N VAL A 346 -19.00 -15.82 4.91
CA VAL A 346 -18.89 -14.36 4.79
C VAL A 346 -18.87 -13.72 6.19
N LYS A 347 -19.84 -14.08 7.04
CA LYS A 347 -19.95 -13.52 8.39
C LYS A 347 -18.69 -13.77 9.23
N SER A 348 -18.19 -15.01 9.27
CA SER A 348 -17.01 -15.36 10.07
C SER A 348 -15.77 -14.53 9.71
N VAL A 349 -15.60 -14.19 8.43
CA VAL A 349 -14.50 -13.35 7.96
C VAL A 349 -14.75 -11.87 8.25
N CYS A 350 -15.97 -11.38 8.09
CA CYS A 350 -16.33 -9.99 8.41
C CYS A 350 -16.19 -9.69 9.91
N ASP A 351 -16.69 -10.58 10.78
CA ASP A 351 -16.63 -10.45 12.24
C ASP A 351 -15.16 -10.48 12.72
N HIS A 352 -14.34 -11.38 12.16
CA HIS A 352 -12.90 -11.39 12.43
C HIS A 352 -12.21 -10.09 12.01
N VAL A 353 -12.54 -9.52 10.85
CA VAL A 353 -11.93 -8.24 10.41
C VAL A 353 -12.40 -7.07 11.29
N ALA A 354 -13.64 -7.08 11.75
CA ALA A 354 -14.16 -6.09 12.69
C ALA A 354 -13.44 -6.15 14.07
N SER A 355 -13.02 -7.34 14.51
CA SER A 355 -12.33 -7.52 15.79
C SER A 355 -11.01 -6.73 15.90
N PHE A 356 -10.31 -6.46 14.79
CA PHE A 356 -9.11 -5.61 14.74
C PHE A 356 -9.38 -4.10 14.99
N GLN A 357 -10.64 -3.69 15.21
CA GLN A 357 -11.06 -2.29 15.36
C GLN A 357 -10.56 -1.37 14.21
N PRO A 358 -10.96 -1.63 12.93
CA PRO A 358 -10.52 -0.82 11.80
C PRO A 358 -10.91 0.66 11.96
N VAL A 359 -9.97 1.58 11.71
CA VAL A 359 -10.14 3.02 11.96
C VAL A 359 -10.38 3.78 10.65
N GLU A 360 -11.24 4.79 10.66
CA GLU A 360 -11.45 5.68 9.52
C GLU A 360 -10.26 6.60 9.23
N SER A 361 -10.07 7.01 7.98
CA SER A 361 -9.08 8.03 7.62
C SER A 361 -9.46 9.41 8.15
N HIS A 362 -8.84 9.81 9.27
CA HIS A 362 -9.06 11.09 9.96
C HIS A 362 -9.05 12.33 9.03
N TYR A 363 -8.26 12.30 7.96
CA TYR A 363 -8.06 13.42 7.04
C TYR A 363 -9.12 13.55 5.92
N THR A 364 -9.96 12.54 5.68
CA THR A 364 -10.89 12.51 4.51
C THR A 364 -12.25 11.89 4.87
N ARG A 365 -12.87 12.40 5.93
CA ARG A 365 -14.20 11.92 6.40
C ARG A 365 -15.37 12.26 5.46
N LYS A 366 -15.25 13.29 4.60
CA LYS A 366 -16.29 13.65 3.62
C LYS A 366 -16.30 12.75 2.39
N ASP A 367 -15.16 12.14 2.03
CA ASP A 367 -14.94 11.64 0.66
C ASP A 367 -14.84 10.11 0.56
N THR A 368 -14.61 9.38 1.66
CA THR A 368 -14.44 7.92 1.60
C THR A 368 -15.00 7.16 2.81
N THR A 369 -15.79 6.12 2.54
CA THR A 369 -16.23 5.09 3.52
C THR A 369 -15.15 4.01 3.76
N LYS A 370 -13.87 4.41 3.81
CA LYS A 370 -12.74 3.48 3.77
C LYS A 370 -12.08 3.34 5.14
N LEU A 371 -12.11 2.12 5.66
CA LEU A 371 -11.50 1.73 6.93
C LEU A 371 -10.04 1.31 6.74
N TYR A 372 -9.23 1.47 7.77
CA TYR A 372 -7.80 1.17 7.78
C TYR A 372 -7.42 0.28 8.97
N LEU A 373 -6.63 -0.77 8.66
CA LEU A 373 -5.99 -1.66 9.62
C LEU A 373 -4.55 -1.22 9.91
N ASP A 374 -4.00 -1.70 11.03
CA ASP A 374 -2.60 -1.46 11.44
C ASP A 374 -1.58 -1.80 10.33
N ASN A 375 -0.46 -1.06 10.29
CA ASN A 375 0.55 -1.16 9.24
C ASN A 375 1.42 -2.44 9.30
N ASN A 376 1.34 -3.20 10.39
CA ASN A 376 2.00 -4.50 10.55
C ASN A 376 1.08 -5.67 10.12
N LEU A 377 -0.23 -5.44 10.07
CA LEU A 377 -1.18 -6.41 9.52
C LEU A 377 -1.05 -6.50 7.99
N ASN A 378 -1.30 -7.69 7.48
CA ASN A 378 -1.38 -7.96 6.04
C ASN A 378 -2.29 -9.18 5.82
N MET A 379 -2.76 -9.39 4.59
CA MET A 379 -3.72 -10.47 4.27
C MET A 379 -3.28 -11.87 4.73
N ASN A 380 -1.96 -12.15 4.74
CA ASN A 380 -1.45 -13.46 5.14
C ASN A 380 -1.43 -13.57 6.68
N ARG A 381 -0.92 -12.55 7.40
CA ARG A 381 -0.92 -12.55 8.87
C ARG A 381 -2.35 -12.55 9.43
N MET A 382 -3.26 -11.76 8.86
CA MET A 382 -4.67 -11.78 9.21
C MET A 382 -5.29 -13.17 9.00
N PHE A 383 -4.93 -13.89 7.94
CA PHE A 383 -5.46 -15.23 7.69
C PHE A 383 -4.85 -16.29 8.64
N SER A 384 -3.62 -16.10 9.12
CA SER A 384 -3.06 -16.91 10.22
C SER A 384 -3.85 -16.66 11.51
N LEU A 385 -3.97 -15.39 11.91
CA LEU A 385 -4.71 -14.97 13.10
C LEU A 385 -6.17 -15.43 13.06
N TYR A 386 -6.81 -15.42 11.89
CA TYR A 386 -8.15 -15.95 11.68
C TYR A 386 -8.29 -17.44 12.04
N LYS A 387 -7.28 -18.27 11.79
CA LYS A 387 -7.26 -19.69 12.21
C LYS A 387 -6.88 -19.89 13.67
N GLU A 388 -6.18 -18.91 14.25
CA GLU A 388 -5.81 -18.84 15.67
C GLU A 388 -6.92 -18.17 16.52
N TRP A 389 -8.00 -17.70 15.90
CA TRP A 389 -9.07 -16.92 16.54
C TRP A 389 -10.00 -17.83 17.36
N ASP A 390 -10.32 -17.42 18.59
CA ASP A 390 -11.17 -18.16 19.53
C ASP A 390 -12.56 -18.47 18.93
N GLN A 391 -13.15 -17.49 18.26
CA GLN A 391 -14.47 -17.62 17.62
C GLN A 391 -14.45 -18.40 16.29
N PHE A 392 -13.28 -18.75 15.73
CA PHE A 392 -13.19 -19.54 14.48
C PHE A 392 -14.02 -20.83 14.54
N SER A 393 -14.04 -21.47 15.71
CA SER A 393 -14.77 -22.72 15.98
C SER A 393 -16.30 -22.55 16.08
N THR A 394 -16.82 -21.32 16.25
CA THR A 394 -18.27 -21.08 16.43
C THR A 394 -19.04 -20.96 15.11
N TYR A 395 -18.35 -20.93 13.97
CA TYR A 395 -18.98 -20.85 12.64
C TYR A 395 -18.99 -22.23 11.98
N SER A 396 -20.10 -22.57 11.33
CA SER A 396 -20.29 -23.88 10.68
C SER A 396 -19.43 -24.12 9.44
N ASN A 397 -19.01 -23.06 8.74
CA ASN A 397 -18.20 -23.15 7.51
C ASN A 397 -17.21 -21.97 7.38
N PRO A 398 -16.17 -21.89 8.23
CA PRO A 398 -15.19 -20.80 8.14
C PRO A 398 -14.29 -20.94 6.91
N ALA A 399 -13.82 -19.81 6.38
CA ALA A 399 -13.00 -19.76 5.16
C ALA A 399 -11.67 -20.56 5.27
N GLN A 400 -11.59 -21.72 4.61
CA GLN A 400 -10.46 -22.65 4.75
C GLN A 400 -9.16 -22.20 4.09
N THR A 401 -9.25 -21.32 3.09
CA THR A 401 -8.11 -20.82 2.30
C THR A 401 -7.94 -19.31 2.34
N LEU A 402 -6.69 -18.87 2.26
CA LEU A 402 -6.29 -17.46 2.10
C LEU A 402 -6.98 -16.80 0.90
N ARG A 403 -7.33 -17.58 -0.13
CA ARG A 403 -8.08 -17.10 -1.29
C ARG A 403 -9.53 -16.76 -0.92
N GLN A 404 -10.28 -17.68 -0.30
CA GLN A 404 -11.65 -17.42 0.16
C GLN A 404 -11.66 -16.20 1.09
N TYR A 405 -10.79 -16.18 2.10
CA TYR A 405 -10.63 -15.07 3.05
C TYR A 405 -10.41 -13.71 2.34
N ARG A 406 -9.48 -13.67 1.37
CA ARG A 406 -9.18 -12.48 0.57
C ARG A 406 -10.31 -12.07 -0.37
N ASP A 407 -10.95 -13.03 -1.04
CA ASP A 407 -12.01 -12.76 -2.02
C ASP A 407 -13.31 -12.30 -1.33
N ILE A 408 -13.57 -12.77 -0.10
CA ILE A 408 -14.64 -12.29 0.80
C ILE A 408 -14.38 -10.86 1.26
N ILE A 409 -13.20 -10.57 1.82
CA ILE A 409 -12.85 -9.19 2.27
C ILE A 409 -12.92 -8.21 1.11
N ASN A 410 -12.38 -8.56 -0.06
CA ASN A 410 -12.41 -7.70 -1.25
C ASN A 410 -13.79 -7.59 -1.92
N ALA A 411 -14.80 -8.34 -1.48
CA ALA A 411 -16.18 -8.24 -1.94
C ALA A 411 -17.09 -7.49 -0.94
N ASN A 412 -16.89 -7.71 0.36
CA ASN A 412 -17.81 -7.23 1.40
C ASN A 412 -17.26 -6.06 2.22
N MET A 413 -15.97 -5.72 2.14
CA MET A 413 -15.34 -4.73 3.04
C MET A 413 -14.41 -3.74 2.34
N ASN A 414 -14.68 -2.44 2.52
CA ASN A 414 -13.83 -1.35 2.03
C ASN A 414 -12.63 -1.08 2.96
N VAL A 415 -11.79 -2.10 3.18
CA VAL A 415 -10.67 -2.04 4.13
C VAL A 415 -9.32 -1.91 3.41
N GLY A 416 -8.49 -0.98 3.84
CA GLY A 416 -7.06 -0.89 3.51
C GLY A 416 -6.16 -1.25 4.68
N PHE A 417 -4.86 -1.40 4.40
CA PHE A 417 -3.82 -1.32 5.44
C PHE A 417 -3.34 0.13 5.51
N PHE A 418 -3.06 0.63 6.71
CA PHE A 418 -2.45 1.93 6.90
C PHE A 418 -1.04 1.89 6.32
N ILE A 419 -0.82 2.59 5.21
CA ILE A 419 0.52 2.87 4.70
C ILE A 419 0.86 4.26 5.21
N PRO A 420 1.86 4.43 6.09
CA PRO A 420 2.37 5.75 6.42
C PRO A 420 2.73 6.47 5.12
N LYS A 421 2.07 7.59 4.83
CA LYS A 421 2.54 8.49 3.77
C LYS A 421 3.94 8.95 4.20
N LYS A 422 4.93 8.82 3.32
CA LYS A 422 6.13 9.66 3.43
C LYS A 422 5.71 11.12 3.24
N ASP A 423 6.43 12.03 3.86
CA ASP A 423 6.06 13.45 3.98
C ASP A 423 6.12 14.19 2.63
N ILE A 424 5.02 14.06 1.89
CA ILE A 424 4.69 14.92 0.75
C ILE A 424 4.02 16.15 1.36
N CYS A 425 4.61 17.34 1.19
CA CYS A 425 3.97 18.57 1.63
C CYS A 425 2.59 18.73 1.00
N ASP A 426 1.55 18.84 1.83
CA ASP A 426 0.17 19.00 1.37
C ASP A 426 0.00 20.22 0.45
N LYS A 427 0.69 21.34 0.72
CA LYS A 427 0.68 22.55 -0.12
C LYS A 427 1.22 22.29 -1.53
N CYS A 428 2.37 21.61 -1.62
CA CYS A 428 2.94 21.23 -2.92
C CYS A 428 2.07 20.18 -3.63
N HIS A 429 1.45 19.27 -2.87
CA HIS A 429 0.56 18.27 -3.46
C HIS A 429 -0.73 18.90 -4.00
N SER A 430 -1.39 19.77 -3.23
CA SER A 430 -2.58 20.51 -3.67
C SER A 430 -2.29 21.38 -4.88
N TYR A 431 -1.13 22.06 -4.91
CA TYR A 431 -0.66 22.80 -6.08
C TYR A 431 -0.46 21.86 -7.28
N SER A 432 0.25 20.74 -7.12
CA SER A 432 0.50 19.76 -8.20
C SER A 432 -0.76 19.08 -8.75
N ASN A 433 -1.85 19.05 -7.97
CA ASN A 433 -3.14 18.52 -8.39
C ASN A 433 -4.00 19.58 -9.10
N ASN A 434 -3.71 20.87 -8.93
CA ASN A 434 -4.44 21.93 -9.62
C ASN A 434 -3.99 22.02 -11.08
N THR A 435 -4.93 21.83 -12.01
CA THR A 435 -4.67 21.89 -13.46
C THR A 435 -4.66 23.33 -14.00
N SER A 436 -5.11 24.31 -13.19
CA SER A 436 -5.12 25.74 -13.54
C SER A 436 -4.99 26.57 -12.25
N PRO A 437 -3.79 26.68 -11.65
CA PRO A 437 -3.57 27.51 -10.47
C PRO A 437 -3.73 29.01 -10.80
N THR A 438 -4.30 29.77 -9.86
CA THR A 438 -4.31 31.24 -9.95
C THR A 438 -2.93 31.82 -9.71
N GLU A 439 -2.67 33.03 -10.19
CA GLU A 439 -1.39 33.71 -9.99
C GLU A 439 -1.01 33.82 -8.49
N GLU A 440 -1.98 34.11 -7.62
CA GLU A 440 -1.80 34.09 -6.16
C GLU A 440 -1.35 32.71 -5.63
N GLN A 441 -1.88 31.61 -6.19
CA GLN A 441 -1.49 30.24 -5.81
C GLN A 441 -0.08 29.89 -6.32
N ILE A 442 0.29 30.38 -7.51
CA ILE A 442 1.66 30.24 -8.05
C ILE A 442 2.64 30.99 -7.15
N GLN A 443 2.36 32.25 -6.81
CA GLN A 443 3.21 33.07 -5.93
C GLN A 443 3.30 32.48 -4.51
N ALA A 444 2.19 32.04 -3.92
CA ALA A 444 2.18 31.40 -2.60
C ALA A 444 2.97 30.07 -2.58
N HIS A 445 2.88 29.27 -3.65
CA HIS A 445 3.67 28.05 -3.80
C HIS A 445 5.16 28.34 -3.98
N ASN A 446 5.51 29.33 -4.81
CA ASN A 446 6.90 29.75 -5.03
C ASN A 446 7.53 30.29 -3.75
N LYS A 447 6.83 31.14 -2.99
CA LYS A 447 7.30 31.61 -1.67
C LYS A 447 7.45 30.45 -0.66
N HIS A 448 6.55 29.46 -0.69
CA HIS A 448 6.69 28.27 0.16
C HIS A 448 7.94 27.43 -0.20
N LEU A 449 8.28 27.32 -1.49
CA LEU A 449 9.52 26.69 -1.95
C LEU A 449 10.77 27.52 -1.60
N GLU A 450 10.70 28.85 -1.65
CA GLU A 450 11.80 29.73 -1.23
C GLU A 450 12.06 29.59 0.27
N ASN A 451 11.03 29.72 1.11
CA ASN A 451 11.11 29.55 2.57
C ASN A 451 11.76 28.22 2.97
N LYS A 452 11.41 27.14 2.26
CA LYS A 452 12.01 25.81 2.43
C LYS A 452 13.52 25.80 2.16
N THR A 453 13.96 26.46 1.09
CA THR A 453 15.38 26.55 0.72
C THR A 453 16.14 27.38 1.75
N ILE A 454 15.62 28.56 2.11
CA ILE A 454 16.17 29.45 3.15
C ILE A 454 16.32 28.71 4.49
N ALA A 455 15.28 27.99 4.93
CA ALA A 455 15.32 27.25 6.19
C ALA A 455 16.41 26.16 6.18
N ARG A 456 16.69 25.53 5.03
CA ARG A 456 17.76 24.52 4.89
C ARG A 456 19.15 25.15 4.89
N GLU A 457 19.32 26.29 4.20
CA GLU A 457 20.57 27.04 4.19
C GLU A 457 20.95 27.53 5.59
N ILE A 458 19.99 28.12 6.33
CA ILE A 458 20.22 28.57 7.71
C ILE A 458 20.51 27.37 8.63
N LYS A 459 19.76 26.26 8.52
CA LYS A 459 20.03 25.04 9.32
C LYS A 459 21.41 24.45 9.04
N ASN A 460 21.87 24.47 7.79
CA ASN A 460 23.23 24.03 7.44
C ASN A 460 24.29 24.96 8.02
N ASN A 461 24.09 26.28 7.96
CA ASN A 461 24.99 27.27 8.57
C ASN A 461 25.06 27.12 10.11
N ASP A 462 23.92 26.96 10.79
CA ASP A 462 23.87 26.71 12.25
C ASP A 462 24.62 25.43 12.63
N LYS A 463 24.48 24.38 11.81
CA LYS A 463 25.17 23.09 11.95
C LYS A 463 26.67 23.23 11.75
N GLU A 464 27.11 24.01 10.75
CA GLU A 464 28.52 24.35 10.56
C GLU A 464 29.08 25.18 11.73
N GLN A 465 28.32 26.14 12.26
CA GLN A 465 28.73 26.92 13.45
C GLN A 465 28.97 26.01 14.66
N ALA A 466 28.09 25.04 14.91
CA ALA A 466 28.25 24.07 16.01
C ALA A 466 29.33 23.01 15.79
N ILE A 467 29.75 22.77 14.54
CA ILE A 467 30.94 21.95 14.24
C ILE A 467 32.23 22.76 14.43
N LYS A 468 32.20 24.06 14.16
CA LYS A 468 33.37 24.96 14.22
C LYS A 468 33.62 25.56 15.61
N SER A 469 32.58 25.77 16.43
CA SER A 469 32.68 26.43 17.74
C SER A 469 32.13 25.55 18.86
N PRO A 470 32.95 25.13 19.86
CA PRO A 470 32.52 24.24 20.94
C PRO A 470 31.57 24.88 21.96
N ASP A 471 31.43 26.22 21.94
CA ASP A 471 30.48 26.95 22.78
C ASP A 471 29.05 27.00 22.21
N THR A 472 28.87 26.52 20.97
CA THR A 472 27.64 26.67 20.19
C THR A 472 27.03 25.30 19.91
N VAL A 473 25.85 25.04 20.48
CA VAL A 473 25.13 23.77 20.32
C VAL A 473 23.98 23.95 19.34
N CYS A 474 24.08 23.34 18.16
CA CYS A 474 22.98 23.24 17.22
C CYS A 474 22.29 21.88 17.39
N ALA A 475 20.98 21.87 17.62
CA ALA A 475 20.23 20.65 17.90
C ALA A 475 18.83 20.67 17.28
N THR A 476 18.41 19.55 16.71
CA THR A 476 17.00 19.33 16.34
C THR A 476 16.29 18.55 17.42
N PHE A 477 14.97 18.70 17.54
CA PHE A 477 14.17 17.84 18.40
C PHE A 477 12.80 17.49 17.82
N ASP A 478 12.28 16.32 18.20
CA ASP A 478 10.97 15.81 17.76
C ASP A 478 10.41 14.73 18.69
N PHE A 479 9.11 14.45 18.54
CA PHE A 479 8.48 13.28 19.15
C PHE A 479 8.43 12.11 18.17
N GLN A 480 8.84 10.92 18.61
CA GLN A 480 8.56 9.69 17.88
C GLN A 480 7.05 9.41 17.90
N LYS A 481 6.55 8.73 16.85
CA LYS A 481 5.26 8.03 16.88
C LYS A 481 5.14 7.21 18.18
N ILE A 482 3.98 7.29 18.83
CA ILE A 482 3.71 6.63 20.12
C ILE A 482 4.10 5.15 20.06
N LEU A 483 5.05 4.77 20.92
CA LEU A 483 5.47 3.39 21.13
C LEU A 483 4.45 2.69 22.05
N ASN A 484 4.30 1.38 21.90
CA ASN A 484 3.30 0.61 22.63
C ASN A 484 3.95 -0.44 23.52
N CYS A 485 3.30 -0.77 24.65
CA CYS A 485 3.73 -1.84 25.54
C CYS A 485 2.51 -2.63 26.06
N PRO A 486 2.44 -3.97 25.88
CA PRO A 486 3.45 -4.80 25.23
C PRO A 486 3.49 -4.59 23.70
N HIS A 487 4.58 -5.04 23.06
CA HIS A 487 4.83 -4.94 21.62
C HIS A 487 5.44 -6.24 21.06
N GLY A 488 5.24 -6.45 19.76
CA GLY A 488 5.68 -7.62 19.00
C GLY A 488 4.52 -8.35 18.31
N ASP A 489 4.82 -9.35 17.48
CA ASP A 489 3.86 -10.01 16.59
C ASP A 489 2.95 -11.06 17.26
N VAL A 490 2.50 -10.82 18.51
CA VAL A 490 1.54 -11.68 19.22
C VAL A 490 0.11 -11.33 18.79
N GLY A 491 -0.70 -12.32 18.40
CA GLY A 491 -2.06 -12.09 17.90
C GLY A 491 -2.94 -11.25 18.83
N LEU A 492 -2.92 -11.59 20.12
CA LEU A 492 -3.68 -10.88 21.16
C LEU A 492 -3.30 -9.40 21.32
N PHE A 493 -2.11 -8.97 20.90
CA PHE A 493 -1.67 -7.57 20.98
C PHE A 493 -2.30 -6.67 19.90
N TYR A 494 -2.95 -7.22 18.86
CA TYR A 494 -3.68 -6.41 17.87
C TYR A 494 -5.12 -6.11 18.29
N TYR A 495 -5.70 -6.91 19.22
CA TYR A 495 -7.10 -6.80 19.66
C TYR A 495 -7.29 -6.09 21.01
N LYS A 496 -6.20 -5.51 21.56
CA LYS A 496 -6.15 -4.99 22.93
C LYS A 496 -5.49 -3.62 23.00
N ARG A 497 -6.03 -2.73 23.84
CA ARG A 497 -5.40 -1.44 24.17
C ARG A 497 -4.09 -1.70 24.91
N LYS A 498 -3.05 -0.95 24.57
CA LYS A 498 -1.69 -1.07 25.09
C LYS A 498 -1.30 0.19 25.87
N LEU A 499 -0.31 0.06 26.75
CA LEU A 499 0.31 1.19 27.44
C LEU A 499 1.09 2.03 26.42
N SER A 500 0.86 3.33 26.43
CA SER A 500 1.56 4.30 25.58
C SER A 500 2.91 4.67 26.19
N ILE A 501 3.96 4.61 25.39
CA ILE A 501 5.30 5.09 25.70
C ILE A 501 5.63 6.24 24.73
N PHE A 502 6.11 7.34 25.28
CA PHE A 502 6.57 8.50 24.54
C PHE A 502 8.10 8.47 24.45
N ASN A 503 8.63 8.88 23.30
CA ASN A 503 10.05 9.15 23.09
C ASN A 503 10.20 10.54 22.47
N PHE A 504 10.76 11.47 23.21
CA PHE A 504 11.16 12.78 22.72
C PHE A 504 12.67 12.75 22.45
N THR A 505 13.06 12.94 21.20
CA THR A 505 14.46 12.84 20.78
C THR A 505 15.03 14.24 20.57
N VAL A 506 16.14 14.55 21.24
CA VAL A 506 16.98 15.73 20.97
C VAL A 506 18.27 15.23 20.30
N PHE A 507 18.52 15.67 19.07
CA PHE A 507 19.67 15.27 18.28
C PHE A 507 20.64 16.46 18.12
N ASP A 508 21.83 16.32 18.69
CA ASP A 508 22.93 17.28 18.54
C ASP A 508 23.53 17.17 17.14
N LEU A 509 23.44 18.24 16.35
CA LEU A 509 23.86 18.29 14.94
C LEU A 509 25.37 18.45 14.77
N GLY A 510 26.07 18.98 15.78
CA GLY A 510 27.53 19.12 15.77
C GLY A 510 28.21 17.80 16.13
N LEU A 511 27.85 17.24 17.29
CA LEU A 511 28.41 15.98 17.79
C LEU A 511 27.80 14.73 17.13
N LYS A 512 26.65 14.87 16.47
CA LYS A 512 25.86 13.78 15.83
C LYS A 512 25.33 12.75 16.85
N GLU A 513 24.95 13.24 18.03
CA GLU A 513 24.51 12.45 19.17
C GLU A 513 23.00 12.60 19.42
N GLY A 514 22.28 11.47 19.44
CA GLY A 514 20.86 11.42 19.76
C GLY A 514 20.62 11.10 21.23
N THR A 515 19.88 11.96 21.92
CA THR A 515 19.38 11.76 23.28
C THR A 515 17.89 11.47 23.22
N CYS A 516 17.46 10.32 23.73
CA CYS A 516 16.07 9.87 23.74
C CYS A 516 15.52 9.98 25.17
N TYR A 517 14.63 10.95 25.38
CA TYR A 517 13.88 11.11 26.63
C TYR A 517 12.64 10.23 26.55
N MET A 518 12.55 9.20 27.39
CA MET A 518 11.51 8.19 27.30
C MET A 518 10.72 8.06 28.61
N TRP A 519 9.39 8.05 28.50
CA TRP A 519 8.47 7.87 29.64
C TRP A 519 7.16 7.21 29.23
N THR A 520 6.36 6.80 30.22
CA THR A 520 5.01 6.24 30.01
C THR A 520 3.94 7.31 30.15
N GLU A 521 2.74 7.06 29.63
CA GLU A 521 1.56 7.89 29.91
C GLU A 521 1.18 7.97 31.41
N CYS A 522 1.69 7.06 32.24
CA CYS A 522 1.54 7.11 33.71
C CYS A 522 2.55 8.07 34.39
N THR A 523 3.62 8.46 33.69
CA THR A 523 4.65 9.39 34.18
C THR A 523 4.28 10.84 33.87
N GLY A 524 3.78 11.10 32.65
CA GLY A 524 3.49 12.44 32.17
C GLY A 524 2.81 12.42 30.79
N LYS A 525 2.31 13.59 30.36
CA LYS A 525 1.69 13.76 29.04
C LYS A 525 2.79 14.08 28.01
N ARG A 526 2.47 14.82 26.94
CA ARG A 526 3.38 15.09 25.80
C ARG A 526 3.34 16.56 25.35
N GLY A 527 3.16 17.50 26.27
CA GLY A 527 2.95 18.91 25.97
C GLY A 527 4.20 19.77 26.14
N ALA A 528 3.99 21.09 26.06
CA ALA A 528 5.05 22.09 26.18
C ALA A 528 5.86 22.03 27.50
N ASN A 529 5.25 21.59 28.61
CA ASN A 529 5.94 21.44 29.88
C ASN A 529 6.92 20.25 29.86
N GLU A 530 6.51 19.11 29.30
CA GLU A 530 7.39 17.95 29.14
C GLU A 530 8.54 18.22 28.14
N VAL A 531 8.25 18.93 27.03
CA VAL A 531 9.28 19.42 26.09
C VAL A 531 10.28 20.34 26.81
N SER A 532 9.80 21.37 27.51
CA SER A 532 10.66 22.32 28.24
C SER A 532 11.49 21.63 29.33
N SER A 533 10.94 20.57 29.95
CA SER A 533 11.66 19.75 30.95
C SER A 533 12.80 18.94 30.33
N CYS A 534 12.57 18.29 29.17
CA CYS A 534 13.61 17.55 28.45
C CYS A 534 14.69 18.50 27.89
N LEU A 535 14.29 19.68 27.41
CA LEU A 535 15.22 20.72 26.96
C LEU A 535 16.01 21.34 28.12
N MET A 536 15.41 21.51 29.30
CA MET A 536 16.12 21.93 30.52
C MET A 536 17.26 20.96 30.85
N HIS A 537 16.98 19.65 30.88
CA HIS A 537 18.00 18.63 31.13
C HIS A 537 19.11 18.66 30.08
N PHE A 538 18.76 18.76 28.79
CA PHE A 538 19.73 18.88 27.70
C PHE A 538 20.62 20.13 27.84
N VAL A 539 20.02 21.30 28.08
CA VAL A 539 20.74 22.57 28.26
C VAL A 539 21.65 22.51 29.49
N ASN A 540 21.19 21.98 30.62
CA ASN A 540 21.99 21.86 31.84
C ASN A 540 23.29 21.06 31.60
N ILE A 541 23.20 19.92 30.90
CA ILE A 541 24.38 19.10 30.52
C ILE A 541 25.32 19.89 29.60
N LYS A 542 24.78 20.59 28.61
CA LYS A 542 25.59 21.32 27.61
C LYS A 542 26.24 22.58 28.21
N VAL A 543 25.55 23.31 29.09
CA VAL A 543 26.11 24.44 29.85
C VAL A 543 27.20 23.98 30.82
N ALA A 544 27.01 22.84 31.49
CA ALA A 544 28.08 22.23 32.31
C ALA A 544 29.30 21.81 31.46
N GLY A 545 29.08 21.48 30.18
CA GLY A 545 30.13 21.28 29.16
C GLY A 545 30.70 22.57 28.55
N GLY A 546 30.28 23.75 29.00
CA GLY A 546 30.80 25.05 28.55
C GLY A 546 30.02 25.75 27.42
N ALA A 547 28.87 25.21 27.00
CA ALA A 547 28.04 25.83 25.95
C ALA A 547 27.42 27.16 26.40
N LYS A 548 27.46 28.15 25.50
CA LYS A 548 26.95 29.53 25.71
C LYS A 548 25.84 29.92 24.75
N LYS A 549 25.74 29.26 23.60
CA LYS A 549 24.80 29.57 22.53
C LYS A 549 24.07 28.32 22.07
N PHE A 550 22.75 28.39 21.93
CA PHE A 550 21.90 27.29 21.50
C PHE A 550 21.13 27.65 20.22
N LEU A 551 21.18 26.75 19.24
CA LEU A 551 20.54 26.88 17.93
C LEU A 551 19.57 25.70 17.74
N PHE A 552 18.33 25.88 18.20
CA PHE A 552 17.30 24.86 18.21
C PHE A 552 16.46 24.83 16.92
N TRP A 553 16.09 23.63 16.49
CA TRP A 553 15.25 23.40 15.32
C TRP A 553 14.14 22.37 15.61
N SER A 554 12.89 22.70 15.31
CA SER A 554 11.75 21.79 15.50
C SER A 554 10.70 21.89 14.38
N ASP A 555 9.69 21.02 14.46
CA ASP A 555 8.42 21.15 13.75
C ASP A 555 7.59 22.38 14.25
N ASN A 556 6.41 22.61 13.66
CA ASN A 556 5.52 23.73 13.99
C ASN A 556 4.45 23.41 15.06
N CYS A 557 4.54 22.30 15.81
CA CYS A 557 3.46 21.86 16.69
C CYS A 557 3.17 22.90 17.79
N ALA A 558 1.99 23.52 17.72
CA ALA A 558 1.60 24.61 18.63
C ALA A 558 1.54 24.12 20.09
N GLY A 559 0.84 23.02 20.37
CA GLY A 559 0.70 22.47 21.73
C GLY A 559 1.99 21.94 22.39
N GLN A 560 3.07 21.82 21.63
CA GLN A 560 4.35 21.26 22.09
C GLN A 560 5.47 22.30 21.99
N ASN A 561 5.79 22.77 20.79
CA ASN A 561 7.03 23.46 20.47
C ASN A 561 6.85 24.97 20.18
N ARG A 562 5.75 25.35 19.53
CA ARG A 562 5.49 26.72 19.06
C ARG A 562 4.47 27.45 19.94
N ASN A 563 4.81 27.67 21.21
CA ASN A 563 3.93 28.30 22.20
C ASN A 563 4.68 29.13 23.25
N ARG A 564 3.91 29.98 23.95
CA ARG A 564 4.38 30.88 25.00
C ARG A 564 5.12 30.18 26.15
N VAL A 565 4.77 28.93 26.48
CA VAL A 565 5.39 28.18 27.60
C VAL A 565 6.87 27.90 27.29
N VAL A 566 7.16 27.32 26.13
CA VAL A 566 8.55 27.06 25.66
C VAL A 566 9.35 28.35 25.59
N TYR A 567 8.75 29.46 25.13
CA TYR A 567 9.45 30.75 25.05
C TYR A 567 9.73 31.32 26.45
N SER A 568 8.80 31.19 27.39
CA SER A 568 9.01 31.60 28.78
C SER A 568 10.08 30.75 29.50
N PHE A 569 10.18 29.47 29.14
CA PHE A 569 11.28 28.59 29.54
C PHE A 569 12.62 29.09 28.97
N TYR A 570 12.73 29.39 27.68
CA TYR A 570 13.97 29.95 27.09
C TYR A 570 14.41 31.25 27.78
N MET A 571 13.48 32.16 28.08
CA MET A 571 13.79 33.37 28.85
C MET A 571 14.29 33.07 30.26
N TYR A 572 13.71 32.07 30.94
CA TYR A 572 14.17 31.61 32.25
C TYR A 572 15.59 31.00 32.20
N ILE A 573 15.89 30.09 31.26
CA ILE A 573 17.23 29.49 31.18
C ILE A 573 18.30 30.45 30.64
N SER A 574 17.95 31.35 29.71
CA SER A 574 18.84 32.42 29.26
C SER A 574 19.25 33.32 30.43
N LYS A 575 18.29 33.76 31.25
CA LYS A 575 18.52 34.55 32.46
C LYS A 575 19.29 33.77 33.55
N ARG A 576 19.04 32.47 33.71
CA ARG A 576 19.65 31.62 34.74
C ARG A 576 21.11 31.28 34.45
N TYR A 577 21.48 31.10 33.18
CA TYR A 577 22.81 30.62 32.78
C TYR A 577 23.63 31.63 31.97
N GLY A 578 23.07 32.79 31.60
CA GLY A 578 23.76 33.78 30.77
C GLY A 578 24.00 33.28 29.34
N ILE A 579 23.01 32.59 28.77
CA ILE A 579 23.12 31.92 27.45
C ILE A 579 22.20 32.54 26.40
N ASP A 580 22.65 32.53 25.15
CA ASP A 580 21.86 32.96 24.00
C ASP A 580 21.12 31.77 23.38
N ILE A 581 19.87 31.97 23.00
CA ILE A 581 19.01 30.91 22.47
C ILE A 581 18.28 31.41 21.23
N THR A 582 18.46 30.74 20.11
CA THR A 582 17.63 30.90 18.92
C THR A 582 16.91 29.59 18.61
N HIS A 583 15.61 29.65 18.38
CA HIS A 583 14.77 28.50 18.01
C HIS A 583 14.04 28.79 16.70
N ARG A 584 14.28 27.95 15.70
CA ARG A 584 13.70 28.06 14.35
C ARG A 584 12.75 26.91 14.06
N PHE A 585 11.69 27.22 13.33
CA PHE A 585 10.67 26.25 12.93
C PHE A 585 10.89 25.83 11.46
N MET A 586 10.93 24.51 11.20
CA MET A 586 11.08 23.98 9.83
C MET A 586 9.86 24.33 8.96
N GLU A 587 10.01 24.37 7.63
CA GLU A 587 8.86 24.64 6.75
C GLU A 587 7.94 23.42 6.65
N GLN A 588 6.63 23.64 6.80
CA GLN A 588 5.62 22.58 6.99
C GLN A 588 5.59 21.61 5.79
N GLY A 589 5.65 20.30 6.06
CA GLY A 589 5.65 19.26 5.02
C GLY A 589 6.99 19.14 4.27
N HIS A 590 8.02 19.89 4.68
CA HIS A 590 9.38 19.83 4.15
C HIS A 590 10.44 19.61 5.23
N THR A 591 9.98 19.26 6.44
CA THR A 591 10.76 18.73 7.57
C THR A 591 11.77 17.69 7.09
N GLN A 592 13.00 17.84 7.54
CA GLN A 592 14.04 16.81 7.45
C GLN A 592 14.73 16.83 8.81
N ASN A 593 14.32 15.95 9.72
CA ASN A 593 14.81 15.94 11.09
C ASN A 593 15.83 14.81 11.25
N GLU A 594 17.01 15.10 11.77
CA GLU A 594 17.97 14.06 12.11
C GLU A 594 17.43 13.10 13.19
N GLY A 595 16.42 13.52 13.97
CA GLY A 595 15.60 12.66 14.82
C GLY A 595 14.87 11.54 14.07
N ASP A 596 14.40 11.77 12.83
CA ASP A 596 13.71 10.77 12.00
C ASP A 596 14.59 9.52 11.79
N SER A 597 15.91 9.72 11.69
CA SER A 597 16.89 8.64 11.52
C SER A 597 17.04 7.77 12.77
N VAL A 598 16.85 8.36 13.96
CA VAL A 598 16.82 7.66 15.25
C VAL A 598 15.54 6.84 15.34
N HIS A 599 14.39 7.45 15.03
CA HIS A 599 13.08 6.81 15.10
C HIS A 599 12.97 5.63 14.14
N ALA A 600 13.40 5.81 12.88
CA ALA A 600 13.41 4.75 11.88
C ALA A 600 14.30 3.56 12.27
N LEU A 601 15.40 3.80 13.00
CA LEU A 601 16.24 2.73 13.54
C LEU A 601 15.55 1.99 14.69
N ILE A 602 14.92 2.72 15.62
CA ILE A 602 14.14 2.14 16.73
C ILE A 602 12.97 1.30 16.21
N GLU A 603 12.22 1.77 15.21
CA GLU A 603 11.15 1.00 14.57
C GLU A 603 11.68 -0.25 13.86
N ARG A 604 12.83 -0.16 13.18
CA ARG A 604 13.47 -1.32 12.53
C ARG A 604 13.90 -2.38 13.56
N GLU A 605 14.53 -1.94 14.65
CA GLU A 605 15.06 -2.83 15.68
C GLU A 605 13.99 -3.46 16.58
N SER A 606 12.85 -2.78 16.78
CA SER A 606 11.72 -3.33 17.55
C SER A 606 10.80 -4.23 16.74
N LYS A 607 10.84 -4.18 15.40
CA LYS A 607 9.88 -4.87 14.53
C LYS A 607 9.76 -6.39 14.73
N ARG A 608 10.81 -7.06 15.22
CA ARG A 608 10.83 -8.52 15.47
C ARG A 608 11.14 -8.91 16.91
N LYS A 609 11.09 -7.95 17.85
CA LYS A 609 11.40 -8.18 19.26
C LYS A 609 10.11 -8.12 20.08
N LEU A 610 9.95 -9.06 21.00
CA LEU A 610 8.89 -9.05 22.00
C LEU A 610 9.31 -8.12 23.14
N ILE A 611 8.42 -7.22 23.56
CA ILE A 611 8.72 -6.19 24.55
C ILE A 611 7.54 -6.10 25.52
N TYR A 612 7.76 -6.38 26.79
CA TYR A 612 6.74 -6.54 27.83
C TYR A 612 6.80 -5.48 28.94
N THR A 613 7.85 -4.65 29.00
CA THR A 613 7.93 -3.49 29.91
C THR A 613 8.56 -2.27 29.23
N PRO A 614 8.40 -1.06 29.80
CA PRO A 614 9.12 0.13 29.35
C PRO A 614 10.65 -0.02 29.43
N ASP A 615 11.16 -0.72 30.45
CA ASP A 615 12.60 -0.93 30.67
C ASP A 615 13.23 -1.70 29.50
N GLN A 616 12.50 -2.66 28.92
CA GLN A 616 12.92 -3.37 27.72
C GLN A 616 12.91 -2.48 26.47
N TRP A 617 12.02 -1.48 26.38
CA TRP A 617 12.11 -0.42 25.36
C TRP A 617 13.34 0.47 25.59
N TYR A 618 13.62 0.90 26.82
CA TYR A 618 14.77 1.75 27.15
C TYR A 618 16.09 1.05 26.80
N ALA A 619 16.21 -0.23 27.15
CA ALA A 619 17.34 -1.07 26.77
C ALA A 619 17.45 -1.24 25.25
N LEU A 620 16.34 -1.51 24.54
CA LEU A 620 16.33 -1.63 23.08
C LEU A 620 16.80 -0.34 22.41
N VAL A 621 16.31 0.82 22.83
CA VAL A 621 16.70 2.12 22.24
C VAL A 621 18.17 2.43 22.53
N ARG A 622 18.65 2.21 23.75
CA ARG A 622 20.06 2.42 24.15
C ARG A 622 21.02 1.63 23.25
N TRP A 623 20.64 0.40 22.89
CA TRP A 623 21.42 -0.52 22.06
C TRP A 623 20.93 -0.64 20.59
N ALA A 624 20.10 0.29 20.10
CA ALA A 624 19.54 0.20 18.73
C ALA A 624 20.59 0.43 17.62
N LYS A 625 21.71 1.06 17.94
CA LYS A 625 22.87 1.20 17.04
C LYS A 625 23.81 0.02 17.18
N ALA A 626 24.04 -0.69 16.07
CA ALA A 626 25.09 -1.71 15.97
C ALA A 626 26.50 -1.10 15.83
N GLU A 627 26.61 0.15 15.36
CA GLU A 627 27.89 0.85 15.13
C GLU A 627 27.85 2.30 15.65
N GLY A 628 29.00 2.81 16.08
CA GLY A 628 29.16 4.15 16.64
C GLY A 628 28.79 4.25 18.13
N ARG A 629 28.58 5.47 18.62
CA ARG A 629 28.12 5.71 20.01
C ARG A 629 26.65 5.30 20.16
N PRO A 630 26.26 4.59 21.25
CA PRO A 630 24.86 4.27 21.57
C PRO A 630 24.01 5.54 21.75
N TYR A 631 22.69 5.39 21.81
CA TYR A 631 21.82 6.53 22.12
C TYR A 631 21.77 6.80 23.62
N ASN A 632 21.84 8.07 24.00
CA ASN A 632 21.69 8.50 25.39
C ASN A 632 20.21 8.39 25.77
N VAL A 633 19.80 7.29 26.39
CA VAL A 633 18.42 7.09 26.84
C VAL A 633 18.27 7.63 28.26
N VAL A 634 17.47 8.69 28.40
CA VAL A 634 17.07 9.28 29.68
C VAL A 634 15.69 8.73 30.04
N GLU A 635 15.63 8.00 31.15
CA GLU A 635 14.44 7.34 31.66
C GLU A 635 13.68 8.36 32.53
N VAL A 636 12.82 9.16 31.90
CA VAL A 636 12.24 10.37 32.51
C VAL A 636 11.27 9.99 33.62
N THR A 637 11.46 10.60 34.79
CA THR A 637 10.64 10.44 36.00
C THR A 637 9.78 11.68 36.24
N LYS A 638 8.82 11.59 37.18
CA LYS A 638 7.99 12.74 37.57
C LYS A 638 8.79 13.89 38.19
N SER A 639 9.89 13.57 38.88
CA SER A 639 10.86 14.53 39.43
C SER A 639 11.57 15.35 38.36
N ASP A 640 11.69 14.83 37.14
CA ASP A 640 12.32 15.52 36.01
C ASP A 640 11.34 16.42 35.24
N LEU A 641 10.03 16.31 35.52
CA LEU A 641 8.98 17.03 34.82
C LEU A 641 8.50 18.24 35.65
N TYR A 642 8.68 19.43 35.09
CA TYR A 642 8.38 20.71 35.73
C TYR A 642 7.21 21.43 35.06
N ASP A 643 6.47 22.22 35.83
CA ASP A 643 5.53 23.20 35.26
C ASP A 643 6.26 24.50 34.93
N PHE A 644 6.16 24.93 33.68
CA PHE A 644 6.66 26.23 33.22
C PHE A 644 5.52 27.22 32.95
N LYS A 645 4.24 26.83 33.08
CA LYS A 645 3.09 27.73 32.82
C LYS A 645 3.06 28.91 33.77
N PHE A 646 3.46 28.75 35.03
CA PHE A 646 3.56 29.85 36.00
C PHE A 646 4.55 30.96 35.57
N LEU A 647 5.47 30.69 34.63
CA LEU A 647 6.37 31.70 34.06
C LEU A 647 5.67 32.64 33.07
N LEU A 648 4.39 32.40 32.74
CA LEU A 648 3.58 33.27 31.89
C LEU A 648 2.94 34.43 32.67
N ASP A 649 2.76 34.28 33.98
CA ASP A 649 2.05 35.24 34.83
C ASP A 649 2.77 36.59 34.93
N ASP A 650 2.00 37.66 35.17
CA ASP A 650 2.45 39.06 35.32
C ASP A 650 3.33 39.62 34.18
N LYS A 651 3.22 39.05 32.96
CA LYS A 651 3.98 39.44 31.76
C LYS A 651 3.12 39.89 30.59
N ASN A 652 3.66 40.77 29.76
CA ASN A 652 3.09 41.05 28.43
C ASN A 652 3.37 39.88 27.47
N TRP A 653 2.29 39.24 27.01
CA TRP A 653 2.29 38.22 25.94
C TRP A 653 1.29 38.52 24.82
N LYS A 654 0.73 39.74 24.79
CA LYS A 654 -0.32 40.12 23.83
C LYS A 654 0.18 41.02 22.72
N LYS A 655 1.12 41.92 23.01
CA LYS A 655 1.53 42.96 22.07
C LYS A 655 3.03 43.12 21.92
N ASP A 656 3.47 43.43 20.71
CA ASP A 656 4.86 43.72 20.37
C ASP A 656 5.26 45.19 20.64
N ASN A 657 6.50 45.53 20.31
CA ASN A 657 7.08 46.87 20.39
C ASN A 657 6.42 47.91 19.47
N ARG A 658 5.51 47.51 18.59
CA ARG A 658 4.70 48.38 17.72
C ARG A 658 3.23 48.46 18.18
N ASN A 659 2.92 47.91 19.36
CA ASN A 659 1.58 47.84 19.95
C ASN A 659 0.59 46.97 19.13
N GLU A 660 1.09 46.13 18.21
CA GLU A 660 0.33 45.17 17.40
C GLU A 660 0.13 43.83 18.14
N ILE A 661 -0.91 43.08 17.78
CA ILE A 661 -1.17 41.74 18.35
C ILE A 661 -0.21 40.70 17.76
N VAL A 662 0.47 39.95 18.62
CA VAL A 662 1.48 38.94 18.22
C VAL A 662 0.82 37.70 17.63
N LYS A 663 1.13 37.39 16.37
CA LYS A 663 0.59 36.23 15.64
C LYS A 663 1.43 34.98 15.94
N TRP A 664 1.26 34.41 17.13
CA TRP A 664 2.03 33.26 17.62
C TRP A 664 2.12 32.09 16.62
N ASN A 665 1.02 31.77 15.94
CA ASN A 665 0.94 30.72 14.93
C ASN A 665 1.62 31.05 13.57
N SER A 666 2.18 32.25 13.42
CA SER A 666 2.91 32.71 12.23
C SER A 666 4.42 32.86 12.46
N ILE A 667 4.92 32.67 13.68
CA ILE A 667 6.36 32.84 14.00
C ILE A 667 7.19 31.73 13.33
N LYS A 668 8.33 32.13 12.77
CA LYS A 668 9.35 31.27 12.12
C LYS A 668 10.65 31.16 12.91
N GLU A 669 11.00 32.20 13.67
CA GLU A 669 12.18 32.24 14.52
C GLU A 669 11.87 32.98 15.82
N ILE A 670 12.39 32.45 16.92
CA ILE A 670 12.48 33.06 18.25
C ILE A 670 13.95 33.28 18.57
N ASN A 671 14.29 34.43 19.16
CA ASN A 671 15.62 34.72 19.69
C ASN A 671 15.48 35.31 21.12
N VAL A 672 16.27 34.77 22.04
CA VAL A 672 16.42 35.23 23.43
C VAL A 672 17.91 35.50 23.66
N ARG A 673 18.22 36.66 24.20
CA ARG A 673 19.60 37.16 24.37
C ARG A 673 19.90 37.29 25.85
N LYS A 674 21.08 36.86 26.28
CA LYS A 674 21.52 36.95 27.69
C LYS A 674 21.64 38.41 28.18
N GLU A 675 21.89 39.36 27.28
CA GLU A 675 21.93 40.80 27.58
C GLU A 675 20.54 41.40 27.84
N GLU A 676 19.50 40.82 27.23
CA GLU A 676 18.14 41.36 27.23
C GLU A 676 17.11 40.31 27.72
N PRO A 677 17.29 39.67 28.89
CA PRO A 677 16.57 38.45 29.28
C PRO A 677 15.06 38.63 29.56
N ASN A 678 14.57 39.87 29.51
CA ASN A 678 13.15 40.19 29.62
C ASN A 678 12.48 40.49 28.26
N SER A 679 13.27 40.55 27.18
CA SER A 679 12.83 40.78 25.80
C SER A 679 12.79 39.46 25.03
N LEU A 680 11.69 39.21 24.33
CA LEU A 680 11.55 38.08 23.40
C LEU A 680 11.59 38.62 21.97
N TYR A 681 12.66 38.34 21.24
CA TYR A 681 12.79 38.68 19.82
C TYR A 681 12.16 37.59 18.96
N PHE A 682 11.50 37.96 17.87
CA PHE A 682 10.83 37.00 16.98
C PHE A 682 10.75 37.49 15.53
N LYS A 683 10.59 36.55 14.59
CA LYS A 683 10.37 36.84 13.16
C LYS A 683 9.16 36.07 12.61
N TYR A 684 8.43 36.69 11.69
CA TYR A 684 7.42 36.03 10.85
C TYR A 684 7.98 35.46 9.52
N ASP A 685 9.16 35.92 9.11
CA ASP A 685 9.87 35.49 7.91
C ASP A 685 11.37 35.40 8.25
N LEU A 686 12.07 34.34 7.82
CA LEU A 686 13.47 34.12 8.21
C LEU A 686 14.41 35.21 7.66
N LYS A 687 14.10 35.75 6.46
CA LYS A 687 14.79 36.90 5.86
C LYS A 687 14.34 38.24 6.46
N GLY A 688 13.22 38.28 7.18
CA GLY A 688 12.63 39.51 7.72
C GLY A 688 13.41 40.10 8.90
N GLU A 689 12.98 41.28 9.33
CA GLU A 689 13.48 41.95 10.53
C GLU A 689 13.00 41.25 11.82
N TYR A 690 13.62 41.59 12.95
CA TYR A 690 13.14 41.15 14.27
C TYR A 690 12.12 42.15 14.83
N PHE A 691 10.97 41.63 15.22
CA PHE A 691 10.06 42.27 16.16
C PHE A 691 10.41 41.82 17.58
N TYR A 692 9.96 42.53 18.61
CA TYR A 692 10.19 42.10 19.99
C TYR A 692 9.02 42.39 20.93
N ILE A 693 8.94 41.61 21.99
CA ILE A 693 8.05 41.83 23.12
C ILE A 693 8.94 42.12 24.33
N ASN A 694 8.85 43.32 24.91
CA ASN A 694 9.28 43.48 26.29
C ASN A 694 8.20 42.86 27.19
N THR A 695 8.57 41.81 27.93
CA THR A 695 7.63 41.07 28.76
C THR A 695 7.38 41.72 30.13
N THR A 696 8.21 42.66 30.60
CA THR A 696 7.97 43.34 31.88
C THR A 696 6.78 44.28 31.78
N VAL A 697 5.80 44.12 32.66
CA VAL A 697 4.67 45.06 32.79
C VAL A 697 5.05 46.20 33.73
N GLU A 698 4.89 47.45 33.26
CA GLU A 698 5.00 48.65 34.09
C GLU A 698 3.74 48.85 34.96
N THR A 699 3.58 48.02 35.99
CA THR A 699 2.48 48.18 36.94
C THR A 699 2.68 49.44 37.79
N ARG A 700 1.87 50.48 37.56
CA ARG A 700 1.83 51.72 38.38
C ARG A 700 1.46 51.54 39.86
N SER A 701 1.30 50.30 40.34
CA SER A 701 0.94 49.98 41.72
C SER A 701 2.14 49.47 42.51
N ARG A 702 2.41 50.08 43.66
CA ARG A 702 3.57 49.80 44.54
C ARG A 702 3.42 48.50 45.36
N LYS A 703 2.65 47.52 44.87
CA LYS A 703 2.61 46.17 45.48
C LYS A 703 4.00 45.55 45.38
N LYS A 704 4.51 44.98 46.48
CA LYS A 704 5.75 44.20 46.46
C LYS A 704 5.67 43.18 45.31
N ARG A 705 6.65 43.22 44.39
CA ARG A 705 6.95 42.04 43.58
C ARG A 705 7.17 40.90 44.58
N LYS A 706 6.41 39.81 44.45
CA LYS A 706 6.88 38.54 44.99
C LYS A 706 8.12 38.20 44.17
N ASP A 707 9.23 37.91 44.82
CA ASP A 707 10.36 37.32 44.12
C ASP A 707 9.86 36.05 43.42
N GLN A 708 10.14 35.94 42.11
CA GLN A 708 9.73 34.78 41.35
C GLN A 708 10.37 33.54 41.98
N PRO A 709 9.61 32.43 42.20
CA PRO A 709 10.17 31.23 42.80
C PRO A 709 11.46 30.82 42.11
N THR A 710 12.55 30.75 42.87
CA THR A 710 13.88 30.33 42.41
C THR A 710 13.90 28.90 41.89
N ASP A 711 12.96 28.11 42.39
CA ASP A 711 12.87 26.66 42.23
C ASP A 711 11.61 26.32 41.44
N LEU A 712 11.81 25.54 40.37
CA LEU A 712 10.73 25.05 39.52
C LEU A 712 9.93 23.97 40.27
N LYS A 713 8.60 24.02 40.17
CA LYS A 713 7.73 23.00 40.75
C LYS A 713 7.49 21.86 39.77
N ASN A 714 7.38 20.65 40.27
CA ASN A 714 6.97 19.52 39.44
C ASN A 714 5.52 19.65 38.99
N ILE A 715 5.25 19.33 37.72
CA ILE A 715 3.89 19.35 37.14
C ILE A 715 3.03 18.17 37.64
N TYR A 716 3.67 17.02 37.95
CA TYR A 716 2.99 15.81 38.41
C TYR A 716 3.50 15.39 39.80
N LEU A 717 2.66 15.56 40.83
CA LEU A 717 2.94 15.07 42.19
C LEU A 717 2.73 13.54 42.30
N GLU A 718 1.76 13.01 41.56
CA GLU A 718 1.41 11.59 41.53
C GLU A 718 1.56 10.97 40.15
N SER A 719 1.52 9.64 40.06
CA SER A 719 1.42 8.95 38.77
C SER A 719 0.07 9.21 38.14
N LEU A 720 0.05 9.54 36.84
CA LEU A 720 -1.16 9.66 36.05
C LEU A 720 -1.86 8.30 35.94
N ALA A 721 -3.18 8.32 35.87
CA ALA A 721 -4.01 7.12 35.77
C ALA A 721 -4.38 6.84 34.31
N ILE A 722 -4.31 5.57 33.89
CA ILE A 722 -4.80 5.16 32.56
C ILE A 722 -6.32 4.94 32.54
N PRO A 723 -6.99 5.01 31.39
CA PRO A 723 -8.41 4.67 31.29
C PRO A 723 -8.67 3.22 31.74
N GLU A 724 -9.72 2.98 32.53
CA GLU A 724 -10.06 1.65 33.05
C GLU A 724 -10.17 0.59 31.95
N ALA A 725 -10.72 0.94 30.78
CA ALA A 725 -10.79 0.04 29.63
C ALA A 725 -9.41 -0.40 29.09
N LYS A 726 -8.38 0.45 29.19
CA LYS A 726 -6.99 0.11 28.87
C LYS A 726 -6.38 -0.79 29.95
N TYR A 727 -6.63 -0.51 31.23
CA TYR A 727 -6.19 -1.37 32.34
C TYR A 727 -6.79 -2.78 32.22
N LYS A 728 -8.11 -2.90 32.01
CA LYS A 728 -8.81 -4.19 31.80
C LYS A 728 -8.23 -4.98 30.62
N ASP A 729 -7.86 -4.32 29.53
CA ASP A 729 -7.21 -4.97 28.38
C ASP A 729 -5.79 -5.46 28.69
N LEU A 730 -4.98 -4.68 29.41
CA LEU A 730 -3.63 -5.07 29.83
C LEU A 730 -3.65 -6.25 30.82
N ILE A 731 -4.52 -6.22 31.83
CA ILE A 731 -4.71 -7.34 32.77
C ILE A 731 -5.29 -8.58 32.06
N SER A 732 -6.10 -8.40 31.01
CA SER A 732 -6.56 -9.49 30.14
C SER A 732 -5.41 -10.14 29.35
N LEU A 733 -4.36 -9.40 28.98
CA LEU A 733 -3.15 -9.95 28.35
C LEU A 733 -2.23 -10.67 29.35
N CYS A 734 -2.22 -10.25 30.62
CA CYS A 734 -1.55 -10.99 31.70
C CYS A 734 -2.25 -12.33 31.97
N ARG A 735 -3.58 -12.30 32.17
CA ARG A 735 -4.39 -13.49 32.48
C ARG A 735 -4.41 -14.55 31.38
N SER A 736 -4.24 -14.16 30.11
CA SER A 736 -4.14 -15.09 28.98
C SER A 736 -2.75 -15.66 28.75
N GLY A 737 -1.74 -15.25 29.54
CA GLY A 737 -0.34 -15.65 29.36
C GLY A 737 0.35 -15.00 28.15
N ALA A 738 -0.32 -14.09 27.43
CA ALA A 738 0.27 -13.35 26.32
C ALA A 738 1.37 -12.38 26.77
N ILE A 739 1.31 -11.95 28.03
CA ILE A 739 2.42 -11.34 28.77
C ILE A 739 2.95 -12.39 29.76
N PRO A 740 4.25 -12.71 29.78
CA PRO A 740 4.84 -13.65 30.74
C PRO A 740 4.66 -13.21 32.21
N ARG A 741 4.58 -14.19 33.10
CA ARG A 741 4.23 -14.01 34.53
C ARG A 741 5.19 -13.08 35.26
N GLU A 742 6.46 -13.02 34.88
CA GLU A 742 7.45 -12.13 35.49
C GLU A 742 7.09 -10.63 35.36
N TYR A 743 6.30 -10.24 34.35
CA TYR A 743 5.91 -8.85 34.09
C TYR A 743 4.52 -8.48 34.64
N HIS A 744 3.75 -9.44 35.18
CA HIS A 744 2.36 -9.19 35.62
C HIS A 744 2.29 -8.10 36.69
N ARG A 745 3.21 -8.13 37.66
CA ARG A 745 3.30 -7.15 38.76
C ARG A 745 3.42 -5.70 38.29
N PHE A 746 4.07 -5.45 37.15
CA PHE A 746 4.17 -4.10 36.57
C PHE A 746 2.78 -3.61 36.16
N TYR A 747 2.05 -4.39 35.36
CA TYR A 747 0.72 -4.04 34.86
C TYR A 747 -0.33 -3.97 35.96
N GLU A 748 -0.25 -4.88 36.94
CA GLU A 748 -1.13 -4.88 38.12
C GLU A 748 -0.99 -3.60 38.96
N SER A 749 0.21 -3.02 39.04
CA SER A 749 0.50 -1.79 39.81
C SER A 749 0.06 -0.47 39.16
N LEU A 750 -0.44 -0.49 37.92
CA LEU A 750 -0.82 0.73 37.20
C LEU A 750 -2.07 1.37 37.81
N LYS A 751 -2.01 2.66 38.14
CA LYS A 751 -3.20 3.45 38.49
C LYS A 751 -4.14 3.57 37.30
N TYR A 752 -5.45 3.45 37.52
CA TYR A 752 -6.47 3.63 36.50
C TYR A 752 -7.65 4.48 36.98
N SER A 753 -8.36 5.10 36.05
CA SER A 753 -9.55 5.93 36.29
C SER A 753 -10.79 5.35 35.61
N THR A 754 -11.91 5.32 36.33
CA THR A 754 -13.24 4.97 35.82
C THR A 754 -13.90 6.11 35.04
N VAL A 755 -13.45 7.35 35.22
CA VAL A 755 -13.88 8.48 34.41
C VAL A 755 -13.23 8.36 33.03
N ALA A 756 -14.04 8.33 31.99
CA ALA A 756 -13.55 8.41 30.62
C ALA A 756 -13.01 9.83 30.35
N GLU A 757 -11.69 10.04 30.47
CA GLU A 757 -11.05 11.18 29.81
C GLU A 757 -11.45 11.13 28.33
N SER A 758 -12.05 12.21 27.83
CA SER A 758 -12.57 12.29 26.47
C SER A 758 -11.45 12.06 25.45
N SER A 759 -11.79 11.38 24.35
CA SER A 759 -10.84 11.06 23.27
C SER A 759 -10.07 12.29 22.82
N ILE A 760 -8.74 12.16 22.74
CA ILE A 760 -7.79 13.23 22.41
C ILE A 760 -8.17 13.91 21.08
N ASN A 761 -8.77 15.09 21.18
CA ASN A 761 -8.81 16.08 20.10
C ASN A 761 -7.61 17.01 20.29
N ASP A 762 -6.54 16.83 19.51
CA ASP A 762 -5.34 17.70 19.53
C ASP A 762 -5.61 19.10 18.88
N ASN A 763 -6.83 19.65 18.99
CA ASN A 763 -7.35 20.74 18.13
C ASN A 763 -8.24 21.78 18.85
N GLU A 764 -8.21 21.89 20.18
CA GLU A 764 -9.09 22.85 20.89
C GLU A 764 -8.33 23.57 22.02
N CYS A 765 -7.54 24.59 21.66
CA CYS A 765 -6.87 25.54 22.54
C CYS A 765 -6.37 26.77 21.74
N ASP A 766 -7.21 27.81 21.57
CA ASP A 766 -6.76 29.19 21.29
C ASP A 766 -7.91 30.20 21.57
N GLU A 767 -7.83 30.85 22.74
CA GLU A 767 -8.30 32.23 23.04
C GLU A 767 -7.17 32.96 23.81
#